data_AF-A0A9P0TS46-F1
#
_entry.id   AF-A0A9P0TS46-F1
#
_cell.length_a   1.000
_cell.length_b   1.000
_cell.length_c   1.000
_cell.angle_alpha   90.00
_cell.angle_beta   90.00
_cell.angle_gamma   90.00
#
_symmetry.space_group_name_H-M   'P 1'
#
loop_
_entity.id
_entity.type
_entity.pdbx_description
1 polymer ?
#
loop_
_entity_poly.entity_id
_entity_poly.type
_entity_poly.pdbx_seq_one_letter_code
_entity_poly.pdbx_strand_id
1 'polypeptide(L)'
;MLKDKGQVTFEDKWPAMRPIVLKLLKQEAVTQIEWQDLFGAVHSVCLWDERGSYKLRDALQQDIMMYIKQAQARVLAQREDQALLKAYIAEWGKFFTQCNYLPTPFRQLENAITNVSSKVTSSNASNSQKKNNNNNVEDSLVRKLMLDSWNQSIFMDIKQRLQDSAMKLVQAERNGESFDSQLVIGVRESYVNLCSNSTDKLQIYRENFEAAYMQATEEFYKLKANEYLLTNGVQAYMKYADLRLKEEEARAHRYLEPGSGSVAALTQCCERVLIGEHMPTLLAESAPLIKAGETEKLQLMFRLLDRIPEGVIPILRDLEAHIVSAGLADMVASADIITSDSEKYVERLLDLFKRFSSLVRDAFLDDPRFLTARDKSYKCVVNDTTVFKLELPSSALLRGTKGTAPESKCPELLANYCDMLLRKTPLSKRLTSEQIESRLKDVLLVLKYIENKDVFMRYHKAHLTRRLILDSSADSEKEEDMVEWLREVGMPADYVNKLARMFQDIKVSEDLNTQFRGETTRHDAINIKILNAGAWARGSERVTVSLPLELEDYIPEVEEFYKKKHSGRKLQWYHHMSNGTITFANSVGRFDLDVTTFQMAVLFAWNQRPTDKVTYENLRLATELPDPELRRTLWSLAAFPKLKRQLLSYEPSVQNPKDFTENTAFWINQEFALVKNGKPQRRGKINLIGRLQLSTERSQIEDNHSIVQLRILRTQEAIIKILKMRKRITNTALQSELVEILKNMFLPSKKMIKEQLEWLIEHKYMRRDDDDINTFIYMA
;
A
#
# COMPACT_ATOMS: atom_id res chain seq x y z
N MET A 1 93.08 -3.64 30.09
CA MET A 1 93.08 -3.22 28.67
C MET A 1 91.63 -3.12 28.21
N LEU A 2 91.19 -1.93 27.74
CA LEU A 2 89.95 -1.62 26.98
C LEU A 2 89.58 -0.14 27.23
N LYS A 3 90.46 0.79 26.81
CA LYS A 3 90.18 2.24 26.85
C LYS A 3 90.48 2.98 25.54
N ASP A 4 90.88 2.26 24.49
CA ASP A 4 91.15 2.79 23.15
C ASP A 4 90.40 1.99 22.07
N LYS A 5 89.13 2.33 21.90
CA LYS A 5 88.44 2.28 20.60
C LYS A 5 87.68 3.59 20.50
N GLY A 6 88.04 4.43 19.53
CA GLY A 6 87.59 5.82 19.46
C GLY A 6 86.07 5.95 19.53
N GLN A 7 85.59 6.90 20.33
CA GLN A 7 84.19 7.31 20.28
C GLN A 7 83.89 7.85 18.88
N VAL A 8 82.99 7.18 18.16
CA VAL A 8 82.57 7.62 16.84
C VAL A 8 81.70 8.86 17.01
N THR A 9 82.21 10.03 16.60
CA THR A 9 81.46 11.29 16.71
C THR A 9 80.63 11.55 15.45
N PHE A 10 79.63 12.44 15.56
CA PHE A 10 78.91 12.94 14.40
C PHE A 10 79.83 13.51 13.31
N GLU A 11 80.89 14.23 13.68
CA GLU A 11 81.80 14.91 12.74
C GLU A 11 82.59 13.91 11.87
N ASP A 12 82.89 12.72 12.41
CA ASP A 12 83.63 11.66 11.70
C ASP A 12 82.78 10.93 10.64
N LYS A 13 81.45 10.98 10.78
CA LYS A 13 80.50 10.18 9.98
C LYS A 13 79.61 11.01 9.06
N TRP A 14 79.26 12.24 9.45
CA TRP A 14 78.41 13.11 8.63
C TRP A 14 78.98 13.40 7.22
N PRO A 15 80.29 13.62 7.01
CA PRO A 15 80.85 13.81 5.66
C PRO A 15 80.62 12.63 4.71
N ALA A 16 80.50 11.40 5.24
CA ALA A 16 80.20 10.19 4.45
C ALA A 16 78.69 9.95 4.30
N MET A 17 77.87 10.30 5.30
CA MET A 17 76.41 10.18 5.23
C MET A 17 75.77 11.23 4.31
N ARG A 18 76.24 12.48 4.36
CA ARG A 18 75.63 13.63 3.68
C ARG A 18 75.47 13.45 2.16
N PRO A 19 76.45 12.94 1.40
CA PRO A 19 76.26 12.67 -0.03
C PRO A 19 75.12 11.70 -0.32
N ILE A 20 74.94 10.68 0.53
CA ILE A 20 73.87 9.68 0.38
C ILE A 20 72.50 10.31 0.69
N VAL A 21 72.42 11.13 1.75
CA VAL A 21 71.21 11.91 2.09
C VAL A 21 70.84 12.88 0.95
N LEU A 22 71.81 13.56 0.34
CA LEU A 22 71.57 14.45 -0.79
C LEU A 22 71.14 13.70 -2.06
N LYS A 23 71.68 12.49 -2.30
CA LYS A 23 71.20 11.62 -3.39
C LYS A 23 69.73 11.26 -3.19
N LEU A 24 69.35 10.82 -1.98
CA LEU A 24 67.95 10.50 -1.65
C LEU A 24 67.03 11.71 -1.89
N LEU A 25 67.35 12.88 -1.30
CA LEU A 25 66.57 14.11 -1.49
C LEU A 25 66.36 14.49 -2.96
N LYS A 26 67.37 14.26 -3.82
CA LYS A 26 67.32 14.57 -5.26
C LYS A 26 66.76 13.45 -6.14
N GLN A 27 66.39 12.31 -5.57
CA GLN A 27 66.01 11.09 -6.30
C GLN A 27 67.13 10.50 -7.18
N GLU A 28 68.39 10.74 -6.84
CA GLU A 28 69.54 10.10 -7.49
C GLU A 28 69.66 8.64 -7.03
N ALA A 29 70.25 7.77 -7.87
CA ALA A 29 70.38 6.35 -7.55
C ALA A 29 71.29 6.10 -6.34
N VAL A 30 70.76 5.42 -5.32
CA VAL A 30 71.48 4.99 -4.12
C VAL A 30 71.58 3.46 -4.12
N THR A 31 72.81 2.95 -4.07
CA THR A 31 73.10 1.51 -4.08
C THR A 31 72.74 0.84 -2.76
N GLN A 32 72.58 -0.49 -2.77
CA GLN A 32 72.32 -1.26 -1.55
C GLN A 32 73.41 -1.09 -0.49
N ILE A 33 74.67 -0.92 -0.92
CA ILE A 33 75.82 -0.69 -0.04
C ILE A 33 75.69 0.69 0.63
N GLU A 34 75.45 1.76 -0.14
CA GLU A 34 75.24 3.10 0.40
C GLU A 34 74.05 3.17 1.38
N TRP A 35 72.98 2.41 1.11
CA TRP A 35 71.88 2.24 2.07
C TRP A 35 72.36 1.60 3.37
N GLN A 36 73.05 0.45 3.30
CA GLN A 36 73.58 -0.26 4.48
C GLN A 36 74.57 0.61 5.28
N ASP A 37 75.45 1.33 4.61
CA ASP A 37 76.39 2.28 5.21
C ASP A 37 75.66 3.42 5.92
N LEU A 38 74.61 3.98 5.31
CA LEU A 38 73.78 5.01 5.93
C LEU A 38 73.04 4.49 7.17
N PHE A 39 72.40 3.32 7.10
CA PHE A 39 71.78 2.66 8.26
C PHE A 39 72.81 2.43 9.40
N GLY A 40 73.98 1.90 9.08
CA GLY A 40 75.04 1.60 10.06
C GLY A 40 75.69 2.85 10.66
N ALA A 41 75.87 3.91 9.87
CA ALA A 41 76.41 5.19 10.32
C ALA A 41 75.42 5.94 11.21
N VAL A 42 74.13 6.00 10.83
CA VAL A 42 73.07 6.59 11.66
C VAL A 42 72.94 5.85 13.00
N HIS A 43 72.95 4.51 12.99
CA HIS A 43 72.96 3.71 14.23
C HIS A 43 74.14 4.07 15.12
N SER A 44 75.34 4.15 14.54
CA SER A 44 76.57 4.42 15.29
C SER A 44 76.56 5.82 15.92
N VAL A 45 76.14 6.84 15.18
CA VAL A 45 76.06 8.22 15.68
C VAL A 45 74.97 8.37 16.75
N CYS A 46 73.83 7.67 16.62
CA CYS A 46 72.76 7.71 17.64
C CYS A 46 73.11 6.94 18.92
N LEU A 47 74.06 6.00 18.88
CA LEU A 47 74.43 5.13 20.00
C LEU A 47 75.69 5.61 20.76
N TRP A 48 76.68 6.17 20.06
CA TRP A 48 78.01 6.44 20.62
C TRP A 48 78.32 7.94 20.88
N ASP A 49 77.53 8.87 20.33
CA ASP A 49 77.65 10.32 20.54
C ASP A 49 76.42 10.86 21.28
N GLU A 50 76.60 11.32 22.53
CA GLU A 50 75.51 11.83 23.38
C GLU A 50 74.75 13.03 22.77
N ARG A 51 75.39 13.79 21.88
CA ARG A 51 74.76 14.89 21.13
C ARG A 51 74.54 14.56 19.65
N GLY A 52 75.00 13.40 19.19
CA GLY A 52 74.96 12.97 17.80
C GLY A 52 73.55 12.98 17.23
N SER A 53 72.56 12.51 17.99
CA SER A 53 71.15 12.54 17.61
C SER A 53 70.61 13.96 17.36
N TYR A 54 70.97 14.94 18.18
CA TYR A 54 70.53 16.33 17.97
C TYR A 54 71.25 16.96 16.76
N LYS A 55 72.58 16.78 16.66
CA LYS A 55 73.35 17.24 15.50
C LYS A 55 72.86 16.65 14.18
N LEU A 56 72.53 15.36 14.17
CA LEU A 56 72.03 14.64 13.00
C LEU A 56 70.66 15.16 12.55
N ARG A 57 69.75 15.43 13.49
CA ARG A 57 68.46 16.08 13.21
C ARG A 57 68.68 17.48 12.60
N ASP A 58 69.53 18.30 13.21
CA ASP A 58 69.70 19.70 12.81
C ASP A 58 70.39 19.83 11.44
N ALA A 59 71.38 18.97 11.16
CA ALA A 59 72.04 18.90 9.85
C ALA A 59 71.11 18.34 8.75
N LEU A 60 70.31 17.31 9.07
CA LEU A 60 69.27 16.80 8.17
C LEU A 60 68.20 17.86 7.89
N GLN A 61 67.79 18.62 8.89
CA GLN A 61 66.87 19.76 8.74
C GLN A 61 67.46 20.82 7.79
N GLN A 62 68.74 21.14 7.91
CA GLN A 62 69.41 22.11 7.04
C GLN A 62 69.41 21.66 5.57
N ASP A 63 69.76 20.41 5.28
CA ASP A 63 69.77 19.89 3.91
C ASP A 63 68.35 19.74 3.33
N ILE A 64 67.34 19.36 4.15
CA ILE A 64 65.92 19.37 3.77
C ILE A 64 65.47 20.80 3.40
N MET A 65 65.75 21.79 4.27
CA MET A 65 65.39 23.21 3.99
C MET A 65 66.10 23.75 2.74
N MET A 66 67.34 23.34 2.48
CA MET A 66 68.07 23.74 1.26
C MET A 66 67.40 23.17 0.00
N TYR A 67 67.00 21.90 0.03
CA TYR A 67 66.24 21.28 -1.06
C TYR A 67 64.89 21.97 -1.29
N ILE A 68 64.14 22.23 -0.22
CA ILE A 68 62.82 22.88 -0.28
C ILE A 68 62.95 24.30 -0.85
N LYS A 69 63.96 25.09 -0.47
CA LYS A 69 64.21 26.42 -1.08
C LYS A 69 64.51 26.35 -2.58
N GLN A 70 65.19 25.30 -3.04
CA GLN A 70 65.41 25.09 -4.48
C GLN A 70 64.11 24.70 -5.21
N ALA A 71 63.25 23.89 -4.59
CA ALA A 71 61.92 23.57 -5.13
C ALA A 71 61.02 24.83 -5.16
N GLN A 72 60.99 25.61 -4.07
CA GLN A 72 60.30 26.90 -3.96
C GLN A 72 60.69 27.84 -5.12
N ALA A 73 61.98 27.99 -5.39
CA ALA A 73 62.47 28.82 -6.49
C ALA A 73 62.01 28.31 -7.88
N ARG A 74 61.94 26.99 -8.10
CA ARG A 74 61.43 26.40 -9.35
C ARG A 74 59.93 26.63 -9.53
N VAL A 75 59.14 26.52 -8.46
CA VAL A 75 57.69 26.73 -8.49
C VAL A 75 57.34 28.20 -8.66
N LEU A 76 57.95 29.09 -7.86
CA LEU A 76 57.67 30.54 -7.89
C LEU A 76 58.25 31.26 -9.13
N ALA A 77 59.13 30.62 -9.91
CA ALA A 77 59.56 31.13 -11.21
C ALA A 77 58.42 31.20 -12.24
N GLN A 78 57.37 30.39 -12.06
CA GLN A 78 56.20 30.38 -12.95
C GLN A 78 55.22 31.48 -12.57
N ARG A 79 54.97 32.42 -13.49
CA ARG A 79 53.99 33.50 -13.27
C ARG A 79 52.56 33.07 -13.52
N GLU A 80 52.33 32.27 -14.56
CA GLU A 80 51.01 31.77 -14.95
C GLU A 80 50.51 30.68 -13.98
N ASP A 81 49.24 30.77 -13.57
CA ASP A 81 48.61 29.88 -12.59
C ASP A 81 48.66 28.39 -12.99
N GLN A 82 48.37 28.04 -14.25
CA GLN A 82 48.45 26.64 -14.71
C GLN A 82 49.89 26.11 -14.79
N ALA A 83 50.85 26.95 -15.19
CA ALA A 83 52.25 26.58 -15.24
C ALA A 83 52.82 26.37 -13.82
N LEU A 84 52.41 27.24 -12.88
CA LEU A 84 52.73 27.13 -11.46
C LEU A 84 52.13 25.86 -10.85
N LEU A 85 50.88 25.51 -11.16
CA LEU A 85 50.26 24.25 -10.72
C LEU A 85 51.03 23.03 -11.24
N LYS A 86 51.36 22.98 -12.54
CA LYS A 86 52.16 21.88 -13.13
C LYS A 86 53.55 21.76 -12.48
N ALA A 87 54.23 22.90 -12.28
CA ALA A 87 55.53 22.91 -11.62
C ALA A 87 55.44 22.48 -10.14
N TYR A 88 54.43 22.94 -9.41
CA TYR A 88 54.19 22.52 -8.03
C TYR A 88 53.95 21.01 -7.93
N ILE A 89 53.06 20.45 -8.75
CA ILE A 89 52.70 19.02 -8.70
C ILE A 89 53.91 18.14 -9.09
N ALA A 90 54.71 18.56 -10.06
CA ALA A 90 55.94 17.85 -10.43
C ALA A 90 56.99 17.85 -9.30
N GLU A 91 57.14 18.94 -8.55
CA GLU A 91 58.07 19.02 -7.42
C GLU A 91 57.50 18.36 -6.14
N TRP A 92 56.19 18.47 -5.91
CA TRP A 92 55.46 17.80 -4.83
C TRP A 92 55.54 16.29 -4.98
N GLY A 93 55.28 15.74 -6.17
CA GLY A 93 55.38 14.30 -6.42
C GLY A 93 56.79 13.75 -6.15
N LYS A 94 57.83 14.50 -6.54
CA LYS A 94 59.23 14.14 -6.21
C LYS A 94 59.47 14.15 -4.70
N PHE A 95 59.03 15.22 -4.04
CA PHE A 95 59.25 15.44 -2.61
C PHE A 95 58.48 14.42 -1.75
N PHE A 96 57.19 14.22 -2.00
CA PHE A 96 56.33 13.28 -1.30
C PHE A 96 56.81 11.84 -1.44
N THR A 97 57.31 11.46 -2.63
CA THR A 97 58.00 10.18 -2.82
C THR A 97 59.17 10.03 -1.84
N GLN A 98 60.00 11.07 -1.67
CA GLN A 98 61.13 11.03 -0.74
C GLN A 98 60.72 11.12 0.73
N CYS A 99 59.54 11.68 1.07
CA CYS A 99 58.97 11.59 2.42
C CYS A 99 58.69 10.15 2.88
N ASN A 100 58.62 9.17 1.97
CA ASN A 100 58.45 7.76 2.30
C ASN A 100 59.79 7.00 2.40
N TYR A 101 60.81 7.40 1.63
CA TYR A 101 62.12 6.74 1.61
C TYR A 101 63.12 7.34 2.59
N LEU A 102 63.26 8.67 2.62
CA LEU A 102 64.26 9.36 3.44
C LEU A 102 64.14 9.07 4.94
N PRO A 103 62.95 8.86 5.55
CA PRO A 103 62.87 8.50 6.96
C PRO A 103 63.40 7.10 7.33
N THR A 104 63.48 6.17 6.36
CA THR A 104 63.75 4.76 6.67
C THR A 104 65.08 4.46 7.37
N PRO A 105 66.23 5.11 7.07
CA PRO A 105 67.48 4.92 7.80
C PRO A 105 67.53 5.70 9.12
N PHE A 106 66.65 6.69 9.31
CA PHE A 106 66.60 7.54 10.51
C PHE A 106 65.61 7.07 11.57
N ARG A 107 64.93 5.93 11.44
CA ARG A 107 64.04 5.38 12.49
C ARG A 107 64.68 5.25 13.87
N GLN A 108 66.00 5.04 13.93
CA GLN A 108 66.72 4.96 15.21
C GLN A 108 66.96 6.32 15.87
N LEU A 109 66.96 7.40 15.09
CA LEU A 109 67.01 8.79 15.57
C LEU A 109 65.82 9.12 16.47
N GLU A 110 64.64 8.64 16.09
CA GLU A 110 63.40 8.80 16.86
C GLU A 110 63.48 8.09 18.21
N ASN A 111 63.95 6.84 18.22
CA ASN A 111 64.18 6.09 19.45
C ASN A 111 65.23 6.76 20.34
N ALA A 112 66.30 7.34 19.78
CA ALA A 112 67.32 8.02 20.56
C ALA A 112 66.81 9.34 21.17
N ILE A 113 66.10 10.17 20.40
CA ILE A 113 65.57 11.46 20.87
C ILE A 113 64.43 11.26 21.90
N THR A 114 63.51 10.32 21.67
CA THR A 114 62.39 10.05 22.60
C THR A 114 62.87 9.44 23.93
N ASN A 115 63.83 8.51 23.91
CA ASN A 115 64.39 7.90 25.13
C ASN A 115 65.30 8.84 25.95
N VAL A 116 65.82 9.92 25.35
CA VAL A 116 66.52 10.98 26.10
C VAL A 116 65.51 11.93 26.74
N SER A 117 64.42 12.29 26.04
CA SER A 117 63.38 13.14 26.61
C SER A 117 62.65 12.49 27.81
N SER A 118 62.45 11.17 27.78
CA SER A 118 61.80 10.44 28.88
C SER A 118 62.67 10.30 30.15
N LYS A 119 63.98 10.55 30.08
CA LYS A 119 64.87 10.59 31.26
C LYS A 119 64.77 11.89 32.08
N VAL A 120 64.14 12.94 31.54
CA VAL A 120 64.03 14.24 32.23
C VAL A 120 62.70 14.41 32.97
N THR A 121 61.64 13.68 32.57
CA THR A 121 60.31 13.74 33.20
C THR A 121 59.87 12.39 33.76
N SER A 122 60.42 12.02 34.91
CA SER A 122 59.95 10.89 35.71
C SER A 122 58.90 11.34 36.75
N SER A 123 57.63 11.40 36.33
CA SER A 123 56.51 10.97 37.20
C SER A 123 55.21 10.77 36.41
N ASN A 124 54.54 9.65 36.70
CA ASN A 124 53.13 9.35 36.37
C ASN A 124 52.68 9.30 34.90
N ALA A 125 52.81 8.11 34.28
CA ALA A 125 51.76 7.53 33.46
C ALA A 125 51.84 5.99 33.46
N SER A 126 50.69 5.31 33.46
CA SER A 126 50.56 3.86 33.66
C SER A 126 50.70 3.04 32.37
N ASN A 127 51.09 1.77 32.55
CA ASN A 127 51.06 0.71 31.53
C ASN A 127 49.73 0.70 30.73
N SER A 128 49.78 0.86 29.42
CA SER A 128 48.82 0.20 28.52
C SER A 128 49.37 -0.03 27.10
N GLN A 129 48.94 -1.15 26.50
CA GLN A 129 48.96 -1.49 25.07
C GLN A 129 50.32 -1.57 24.33
N LYS A 130 50.90 -2.79 24.37
CA LYS A 130 51.56 -3.35 23.18
C LYS A 130 50.53 -3.43 22.03
N LYS A 131 50.74 -2.71 20.92
CA LYS A 131 50.01 -2.91 19.65
C LYS A 131 50.95 -2.74 18.44
N ASN A 132 50.91 -3.74 17.56
CA ASN A 132 51.43 -3.85 16.20
C ASN A 132 52.52 -2.87 15.71
N ASN A 133 53.74 -3.40 15.59
CA ASN A 133 54.97 -2.69 15.23
C ASN A 133 55.16 -2.42 13.71
N ASN A 134 54.07 -2.30 12.93
CA ASN A 134 54.11 -2.24 11.45
C ASN A 134 53.86 -0.84 10.84
N ASN A 135 53.45 0.18 11.61
CA ASN A 135 53.06 1.50 11.08
C ASN A 135 54.11 2.63 11.29
N ASN A 136 55.32 2.31 11.78
CA ASN A 136 56.35 3.30 12.20
C ASN A 136 57.02 4.14 11.07
N VAL A 137 56.35 4.38 9.93
CA VAL A 137 56.79 5.38 8.93
C VAL A 137 55.85 6.59 8.91
N GLU A 138 54.60 6.42 9.33
CA GLU A 138 53.57 7.47 9.31
C GLU A 138 53.85 8.59 10.30
N ASP A 139 54.18 8.25 11.54
CA ASP A 139 54.48 9.21 12.61
C ASP A 139 55.98 9.51 12.74
N SER A 140 56.77 9.31 11.68
CA SER A 140 58.20 9.59 11.69
C SER A 140 58.49 11.08 11.92
N LEU A 141 59.43 11.37 12.82
CA LEU A 141 59.93 12.72 13.10
C LEU A 141 60.51 13.36 11.84
N VAL A 142 61.21 12.58 11.00
CA VAL A 142 61.78 13.07 9.74
C VAL A 142 60.68 13.32 8.71
N ARG A 143 59.69 12.42 8.59
CA ARG A 143 58.54 12.64 7.68
C ARG A 143 57.76 13.90 8.08
N LYS A 144 57.49 14.08 9.37
CA LYS A 144 56.83 15.27 9.91
C LYS A 144 57.64 16.54 9.64
N LEU A 145 58.94 16.54 9.93
CA LEU A 145 59.84 17.68 9.68
C LEU A 145 59.85 18.09 8.20
N MET A 146 59.87 17.12 7.28
CA MET A 146 59.76 17.37 5.85
C MET A 146 58.44 18.04 5.51
N LEU A 147 57.31 17.43 5.88
CA LEU A 147 55.97 17.94 5.56
C LEU A 147 55.71 19.34 6.16
N ASP A 148 56.05 19.56 7.43
CA ASP A 148 55.92 20.87 8.09
C ASP A 148 56.82 21.93 7.39
N SER A 149 58.04 21.57 6.98
CA SER A 149 58.94 22.48 6.25
C SER A 149 58.42 22.84 4.85
N TRP A 150 57.81 21.89 4.14
CA TRP A 150 57.18 22.13 2.82
C TRP A 150 55.91 22.98 2.95
N ASN A 151 55.11 22.72 3.98
CA ASN A 151 53.91 23.48 4.30
C ASN A 151 54.26 24.97 4.52
N GLN A 152 55.24 25.24 5.39
CA GLN A 152 55.67 26.61 5.74
C GLN A 152 56.42 27.34 4.60
N SER A 153 57.19 26.63 3.78
CA SER A 153 58.09 27.27 2.79
C SER A 153 57.49 27.39 1.38
N ILE A 154 56.46 26.61 1.04
CA ILE A 154 55.87 26.60 -0.30
C ILE A 154 54.36 26.66 -0.19
N PHE A 155 53.74 25.66 0.43
CA PHE A 155 52.30 25.46 0.28
C PHE A 155 51.47 26.61 0.86
N MET A 156 51.77 27.10 2.07
CA MET A 156 51.00 28.19 2.69
C MET A 156 50.97 29.48 1.85
N ASP A 157 52.03 29.79 1.11
CA ASP A 157 52.13 31.01 0.29
C ASP A 157 51.32 30.91 -1.02
N ILE A 158 51.13 29.71 -1.56
CA ILE A 158 50.49 29.50 -2.88
C ILE A 158 49.20 28.67 -2.84
N LYS A 159 48.78 28.15 -1.68
CA LYS A 159 47.63 27.24 -1.53
C LYS A 159 46.35 27.75 -2.21
N GLN A 160 46.06 29.04 -2.11
CA GLN A 160 44.88 29.65 -2.74
C GLN A 160 44.98 29.62 -4.27
N ARG A 161 46.12 30.01 -4.84
CA ARG A 161 46.35 29.96 -6.29
C ARG A 161 46.28 28.53 -6.84
N LEU A 162 46.82 27.56 -6.10
CA LEU A 162 46.71 26.14 -6.45
C LEU A 162 45.26 25.65 -6.42
N GLN A 163 44.51 26.00 -5.38
CA GLN A 163 43.09 25.67 -5.21
C GLN A 163 42.24 26.29 -6.33
N ASP A 164 42.36 27.59 -6.58
CA ASP A 164 41.61 28.30 -7.62
C ASP A 164 41.92 27.72 -9.01
N SER A 165 43.18 27.32 -9.25
CA SER A 165 43.60 26.65 -10.49
C SER A 165 43.00 25.25 -10.63
N ALA A 166 42.96 24.47 -9.54
CA ALA A 166 42.32 23.17 -9.53
C ALA A 166 40.80 23.27 -9.78
N MET A 167 40.12 24.24 -9.18
CA MET A 167 38.68 24.45 -9.42
C MET A 167 38.39 24.89 -10.86
N LYS A 168 39.23 25.73 -11.47
CA LYS A 168 39.13 26.08 -12.90
C LYS A 168 39.27 24.86 -13.81
N LEU A 169 40.18 23.92 -13.51
CA LEU A 169 40.32 22.67 -14.27
C LEU A 169 39.07 21.78 -14.15
N VAL A 170 38.53 21.61 -12.94
CA VAL A 170 37.28 20.86 -12.72
C VAL A 170 36.11 21.51 -13.48
N GLN A 171 36.02 22.83 -13.49
CA GLN A 171 35.01 23.57 -14.25
C GLN A 171 35.16 23.36 -15.77
N ALA A 172 36.38 23.30 -16.29
CA ALA A 172 36.66 23.01 -17.70
C ALA A 172 36.21 21.57 -18.08
N GLU A 173 36.48 20.57 -17.24
CA GLU A 173 36.02 19.18 -17.47
C GLU A 173 34.49 19.03 -17.41
N ARG A 174 33.79 19.82 -16.58
CA ARG A 174 32.31 19.88 -16.62
C ARG A 174 31.75 20.39 -17.95
N ASN A 175 32.50 21.28 -18.62
CA ASN A 175 32.20 21.77 -19.97
C ASN A 175 32.69 20.83 -21.09
N GLY A 176 33.43 19.76 -20.76
CA GLY A 176 33.90 18.73 -21.70
C GLY A 176 35.38 18.80 -22.06
N GLU A 177 36.18 19.68 -21.45
CA GLU A 177 37.62 19.78 -21.72
C GLU A 177 38.43 18.75 -20.91
N SER A 178 39.25 17.95 -21.58
CA SER A 178 40.12 16.98 -20.91
C SER A 178 41.39 17.62 -20.37
N PHE A 179 41.71 17.37 -19.10
CA PHE A 179 42.98 17.79 -18.48
C PHE A 179 43.65 16.61 -17.71
N ASP A 180 44.90 16.79 -17.31
CA ASP A 180 45.60 15.81 -16.47
C ASP A 180 45.08 15.85 -15.02
N SER A 181 44.29 14.86 -14.64
CA SER A 181 43.70 14.72 -13.32
C SER A 181 44.71 14.66 -12.17
N GLN A 182 45.99 14.32 -12.42
CA GLN A 182 47.03 14.39 -11.40
C GLN A 182 47.24 15.82 -10.86
N LEU A 183 46.88 16.84 -11.63
CA LEU A 183 46.95 18.23 -11.19
C LEU A 183 45.95 18.56 -10.08
N VAL A 184 44.76 17.98 -10.10
CA VAL A 184 43.73 18.16 -9.04
C VAL A 184 43.99 17.18 -7.89
N ILE A 185 44.32 15.92 -8.21
CA ILE A 185 44.64 14.87 -7.24
C ILE A 185 45.84 15.28 -6.36
N GLY A 186 46.93 15.79 -6.94
CA GLY A 186 48.10 16.21 -6.16
C GLY A 186 47.87 17.47 -5.31
N VAL A 187 46.91 18.34 -5.67
CA VAL A 187 46.46 19.44 -4.79
C VAL A 187 45.66 18.89 -3.62
N ARG A 188 44.69 17.98 -3.85
CA ARG A 188 43.98 17.25 -2.78
C ARG A 188 44.96 16.59 -1.82
N GLU A 189 45.91 15.82 -2.35
CA GLU A 189 46.94 15.12 -1.57
C GLU A 189 47.85 16.08 -0.80
N SER A 190 48.13 17.27 -1.33
CA SER A 190 48.83 18.31 -0.56
C SER A 190 47.99 18.76 0.64
N TYR A 191 46.70 19.08 0.43
CA TYR A 191 45.78 19.49 1.49
C TYR A 191 45.58 18.42 2.59
N VAL A 192 45.60 17.13 2.22
CA VAL A 192 45.48 16.00 3.16
C VAL A 192 46.80 15.73 3.89
N ASN A 193 47.92 15.60 3.17
CA ASN A 193 49.19 15.16 3.76
C ASN A 193 49.96 16.28 4.49
N LEU A 194 49.68 17.56 4.21
CA LEU A 194 50.31 18.69 4.90
C LEU A 194 49.53 19.15 6.14
N CYS A 195 48.52 18.40 6.57
CA CYS A 195 47.77 18.71 7.79
C CYS A 195 48.58 18.38 9.05
N SER A 196 49.06 19.42 9.75
CA SER A 196 49.85 19.27 10.98
C SER A 196 49.02 18.91 12.24
N ASN A 197 47.68 18.77 12.13
CA ASN A 197 46.81 18.43 13.26
C ASN A 197 46.86 16.91 13.56
N SER A 198 47.28 16.55 14.78
CA SER A 198 47.40 15.16 15.22
C SER A 198 46.07 14.49 15.62
N THR A 199 45.00 15.26 15.82
CA THR A 199 43.67 14.74 16.21
C THR A 199 42.74 14.54 15.02
N ASP A 200 42.84 15.40 13.99
CA ASP A 200 42.08 15.29 12.74
C ASP A 200 42.98 15.65 11.55
N LYS A 201 43.50 14.62 10.87
CA LYS A 201 44.36 14.77 9.69
C LYS A 201 43.62 15.33 8.46
N LEU A 202 42.28 15.43 8.48
CA LEU A 202 41.48 15.92 7.35
C LEU A 202 40.95 17.35 7.54
N GLN A 203 41.12 17.98 8.71
CA GLN A 203 40.56 19.31 9.01
C GLN A 203 40.86 20.35 7.91
N ILE A 204 42.14 20.53 7.57
CA ILE A 204 42.59 21.55 6.61
C ILE A 204 42.08 21.25 5.19
N TYR A 205 41.96 19.98 4.81
CA TYR A 205 41.32 19.57 3.56
C TYR A 205 39.83 19.92 3.54
N ARG A 206 39.09 19.64 4.63
CA ARG A 206 37.65 19.93 4.74
C ARG A 206 37.35 21.42 4.71
N GLU A 207 38.09 22.21 5.48
CA GLU A 207 37.88 23.67 5.61
C GLU A 207 38.28 24.47 4.36
N ASN A 208 39.14 23.93 3.49
CA ASN A 208 39.67 24.67 2.34
C ASN A 208 39.30 23.99 1.01
N PHE A 209 39.90 22.83 0.70
CA PHE A 209 39.74 22.19 -0.61
C PHE A 209 38.34 21.62 -0.83
N GLU A 210 37.80 20.88 0.15
CA GLU A 210 36.43 20.36 0.06
C GLU A 210 35.44 21.51 -0.01
N ALA A 211 35.50 22.47 0.94
CA ALA A 211 34.62 23.64 0.95
C ALA A 211 34.62 24.40 -0.39
N ALA A 212 35.79 24.65 -0.98
CA ALA A 212 35.91 25.32 -2.28
C ALA A 212 35.43 24.45 -3.44
N TYR A 213 35.64 23.13 -3.40
CA TYR A 213 35.08 22.19 -4.39
C TYR A 213 33.55 22.22 -4.33
N MET A 214 32.96 22.16 -3.13
CA MET A 214 31.50 22.27 -2.93
C MET A 214 30.98 23.58 -3.49
N GLN A 215 31.58 24.71 -3.12
CA GLN A 215 31.16 26.05 -3.57
C GLN A 215 31.24 26.19 -5.10
N ALA A 216 32.36 25.80 -5.73
CA ALA A 216 32.52 25.85 -7.17
C ALA A 216 31.56 24.91 -7.92
N THR A 217 31.11 23.82 -7.26
CA THR A 217 30.09 22.91 -7.79
C THR A 217 28.70 23.51 -7.71
N GLU A 218 28.36 24.10 -6.56
CA GLU A 218 27.09 24.78 -6.32
C GLU A 218 26.91 25.99 -7.24
N GLU A 219 27.90 26.87 -7.35
CA GLU A 219 27.85 28.05 -8.24
C GLU A 219 27.71 27.65 -9.71
N PHE A 220 28.44 26.62 -10.16
CA PHE A 220 28.35 26.12 -11.53
C PHE A 220 26.96 25.58 -11.86
N TYR A 221 26.43 24.67 -11.03
CA TYR A 221 25.12 24.08 -11.29
C TYR A 221 23.97 25.05 -11.04
N LYS A 222 24.08 26.01 -10.11
CA LYS A 222 23.08 27.08 -9.95
C LYS A 222 22.86 27.89 -11.22
N LEU A 223 23.93 28.23 -11.92
CA LEU A 223 23.82 28.96 -13.19
C LEU A 223 23.35 28.03 -14.32
N LYS A 224 24.01 26.87 -14.50
CA LYS A 224 23.75 25.99 -15.64
C LYS A 224 22.40 25.26 -15.58
N ALA A 225 21.90 24.94 -14.39
CA ALA A 225 20.59 24.30 -14.23
C ALA A 225 19.46 25.24 -14.66
N ASN A 226 19.49 26.50 -14.21
CA ASN A 226 18.52 27.53 -14.61
C ASN A 226 18.55 27.78 -16.13
N GLU A 227 19.74 27.94 -16.72
CA GLU A 227 19.93 28.15 -18.16
C GLU A 227 19.34 26.99 -18.99
N TYR A 228 19.62 25.75 -18.59
CA TYR A 228 19.13 24.56 -19.28
C TYR A 228 17.62 24.35 -19.10
N LEU A 229 17.10 24.56 -17.90
CA LEU A 229 15.67 24.42 -17.59
C LEU A 229 14.82 25.40 -18.41
N LEU A 230 15.25 26.66 -18.52
CA LEU A 230 14.58 27.69 -19.32
C LEU A 230 14.61 27.41 -20.83
N THR A 231 15.71 26.83 -21.32
CA THR A 231 15.93 26.61 -22.76
C THR A 231 15.30 25.31 -23.28
N ASN A 232 15.33 24.24 -22.48
CA ASN A 232 14.97 22.89 -22.91
C ASN A 232 13.72 22.32 -22.22
N GLY A 233 13.21 22.99 -21.18
CA GLY A 233 12.03 22.58 -20.43
C GLY A 233 12.26 21.41 -19.47
N VAL A 234 11.25 21.16 -18.62
CA VAL A 234 11.34 20.26 -17.46
C VAL A 234 11.72 18.81 -17.85
N GLN A 235 11.12 18.26 -18.90
CA GLN A 235 11.32 16.86 -19.27
C GLN A 235 12.73 16.58 -19.80
N ALA A 236 13.35 17.53 -20.50
CA ALA A 236 14.75 17.46 -20.89
C ALA A 236 15.68 17.72 -19.69
N TYR A 237 15.31 18.67 -18.82
CA TYR A 237 16.04 18.98 -17.60
C TYR A 237 16.16 17.78 -16.66
N MET A 238 15.11 16.96 -16.49
CA MET A 238 15.20 15.73 -15.69
C MET A 238 16.27 14.76 -16.21
N LYS A 239 16.40 14.60 -17.53
CA LYS A 239 17.44 13.75 -18.13
C LYS A 239 18.84 14.34 -17.94
N TYR A 240 18.95 15.67 -18.03
CA TYR A 240 20.17 16.40 -17.74
C TYR A 240 20.60 16.25 -16.27
N ALA A 241 19.69 16.40 -15.31
CA ALA A 241 19.98 16.24 -13.88
C ALA A 241 20.43 14.80 -13.53
N ASP A 242 19.74 13.76 -14.02
CA ASP A 242 20.13 12.35 -13.80
C ASP A 242 21.52 12.03 -14.38
N LEU A 243 21.87 12.62 -15.53
CA LEU A 243 23.20 12.49 -16.12
C LEU A 243 24.27 13.24 -15.31
N ARG A 244 24.04 14.52 -14.98
CA ARG A 244 25.02 15.35 -14.27
C ARG A 244 25.29 14.87 -12.85
N LEU A 245 24.29 14.31 -12.16
CA LEU A 245 24.50 13.65 -10.86
C LEU A 245 25.46 12.45 -10.97
N LYS A 246 25.28 11.58 -11.98
CA LYS A 246 26.17 10.43 -12.23
C LYS A 246 27.59 10.86 -12.62
N GLU A 247 27.72 11.88 -13.47
CA GLU A 247 29.02 12.45 -13.82
C GLU A 247 29.72 13.05 -12.59
N GLU A 248 29.00 13.82 -11.77
CA GLU A 248 29.61 14.48 -10.61
C GLU A 248 29.94 13.49 -9.49
N GLU A 249 29.13 12.43 -9.30
CA GLU A 249 29.47 11.29 -8.45
C GLU A 249 30.76 10.60 -8.92
N ALA A 250 30.95 10.41 -10.23
CA ALA A 250 32.18 9.87 -10.78
C ALA A 250 33.40 10.81 -10.59
N ARG A 251 33.21 12.13 -10.75
CA ARG A 251 34.23 13.15 -10.43
C ARG A 251 34.57 13.16 -8.94
N ALA A 252 33.58 13.01 -8.06
CA ALA A 252 33.74 12.94 -6.61
C ALA A 252 34.71 11.83 -6.21
N HIS A 253 34.47 10.60 -6.71
CA HIS A 253 35.32 9.44 -6.48
C HIS A 253 36.74 9.60 -7.04
N ARG A 254 36.94 10.49 -8.03
CA ARG A 254 38.24 10.76 -8.66
C ARG A 254 39.05 11.84 -7.93
N TYR A 255 38.40 12.90 -7.44
CA TYR A 255 39.06 14.12 -6.97
C TYR A 255 38.92 14.43 -5.49
N LEU A 256 37.92 13.87 -4.80
CA LEU A 256 37.78 14.01 -3.35
C LEU A 256 38.57 12.91 -2.62
N GLU A 257 38.71 13.04 -1.30
CA GLU A 257 39.45 12.07 -0.49
C GLU A 257 38.57 10.85 -0.17
N PRO A 258 38.97 9.61 -0.51
CA PRO A 258 38.17 8.42 -0.20
C PRO A 258 37.95 8.23 1.31
N GLY A 259 36.76 7.78 1.70
CA GLY A 259 36.44 7.46 3.11
C GLY A 259 36.25 8.65 4.06
N SER A 260 36.45 9.89 3.59
CA SER A 260 36.29 11.14 4.34
C SER A 260 34.83 11.57 4.59
N GLY A 261 33.89 11.01 3.83
CA GLY A 261 32.49 11.47 3.74
C GLY A 261 32.24 12.56 2.69
N SER A 262 33.29 13.20 2.11
CA SER A 262 33.14 14.31 1.17
C SER A 262 32.33 13.95 -0.09
N VAL A 263 32.41 12.70 -0.57
CA VAL A 263 31.62 12.23 -1.72
C VAL A 263 30.12 12.30 -1.41
N ALA A 264 29.69 11.85 -0.24
CA ALA A 264 28.29 11.93 0.17
C ALA A 264 27.82 13.39 0.37
N ALA A 265 28.68 14.24 0.93
CA ALA A 265 28.40 15.68 1.06
C ALA A 265 28.28 16.37 -0.31
N LEU A 266 29.09 15.98 -1.30
CA LEU A 266 29.01 16.52 -2.66
C LEU A 266 27.74 16.05 -3.37
N THR A 267 27.42 14.76 -3.27
CA THR A 267 26.16 14.22 -3.80
C THR A 267 24.96 14.97 -3.21
N GLN A 268 24.92 15.17 -1.88
CA GLN A 268 23.86 15.95 -1.23
C GLN A 268 23.82 17.42 -1.69
N CYS A 269 24.98 18.05 -1.92
CA CYS A 269 25.05 19.41 -2.47
C CYS A 269 24.48 19.46 -3.89
N CYS A 270 24.86 18.51 -4.76
CA CYS A 270 24.36 18.41 -6.12
C CYS A 270 22.87 18.09 -6.17
N GLU A 271 22.37 17.22 -5.29
CA GLU A 271 20.95 16.91 -5.16
C GLU A 271 20.15 18.13 -4.70
N ARG A 272 20.65 18.90 -3.72
CA ARG A 272 20.04 20.18 -3.29
C ARG A 272 19.93 21.17 -4.45
N VAL A 273 21.00 21.37 -5.22
CA VAL A 273 21.04 22.38 -6.29
C VAL A 273 20.29 21.93 -7.55
N LEU A 274 20.53 20.71 -8.03
CA LEU A 274 19.94 20.20 -9.27
C LEU A 274 18.47 19.76 -9.11
N ILE A 275 18.07 19.27 -7.93
CA ILE A 275 16.72 18.76 -7.70
C ILE A 275 15.97 19.64 -6.71
N GLY A 276 16.56 19.92 -5.53
CA GLY A 276 15.89 20.64 -4.45
C GLY A 276 15.41 22.05 -4.83
N GLU A 277 16.29 22.90 -5.36
CA GLU A 277 15.95 24.28 -5.76
C GLU A 277 14.95 24.35 -6.93
N HIS A 278 14.90 23.31 -7.77
CA HIS A 278 14.00 23.21 -8.92
C HIS A 278 12.75 22.33 -8.66
N MET A 279 12.62 21.76 -7.46
CA MET A 279 11.56 20.81 -7.11
C MET A 279 10.15 21.31 -7.42
N PRO A 280 9.75 22.57 -7.12
CA PRO A 280 8.40 23.06 -7.45
C PRO A 280 8.09 23.00 -8.94
N THR A 281 9.09 23.25 -9.80
CA THR A 281 8.95 23.21 -11.26
C THR A 281 8.92 21.77 -11.79
N LEU A 282 9.68 20.85 -11.17
CA LEU A 282 9.58 19.41 -11.48
C LEU A 282 8.19 18.88 -11.12
N LEU A 283 7.68 19.25 -9.95
CA LEU A 283 6.37 18.82 -9.44
C LEU A 283 5.19 19.43 -10.20
N ALA A 284 5.36 20.54 -10.93
CA ALA A 284 4.28 21.05 -11.79
C ALA A 284 3.91 20.08 -12.93
N GLU A 285 4.85 19.22 -13.36
CA GLU A 285 4.64 18.22 -14.42
C GLU A 285 4.13 16.87 -13.91
N SER A 286 4.10 16.61 -12.60
CA SER A 286 3.71 15.29 -12.03
C SER A 286 2.28 14.91 -12.43
N ALA A 287 1.28 15.74 -12.13
CA ALA A 287 -0.12 15.47 -12.38
C ALA A 287 -0.47 15.35 -13.88
N PRO A 288 0.06 16.21 -14.79
CA PRO A 288 -0.04 15.99 -16.23
C PRO A 288 0.52 14.64 -16.70
N LEU A 289 1.73 14.27 -16.25
CA LEU A 289 2.38 13.01 -16.66
C LEU A 289 1.64 11.78 -16.11
N ILE A 290 1.15 11.83 -14.86
CA ILE A 290 0.29 10.80 -14.25
C ILE A 290 -0.99 10.62 -15.08
N LYS A 291 -1.66 11.72 -15.44
CA LYS A 291 -2.90 11.68 -16.22
C LYS A 291 -2.69 11.17 -17.66
N ALA A 292 -1.54 11.46 -18.26
CA ALA A 292 -1.16 10.97 -19.58
C ALA A 292 -0.70 9.50 -19.57
N GLY A 293 -0.27 8.96 -18.43
CA GLY A 293 0.26 7.60 -18.32
C GLY A 293 1.72 7.46 -18.80
N GLU A 294 2.51 8.54 -18.71
CA GLU A 294 3.87 8.63 -19.22
C GLU A 294 4.90 7.96 -18.27
N THR A 295 4.84 6.63 -18.16
CA THR A 295 5.57 5.81 -17.18
C THR A 295 7.07 6.06 -17.13
N GLU A 296 7.76 6.12 -18.28
CA GLU A 296 9.22 6.36 -18.34
C GLU A 296 9.63 7.70 -17.72
N LYS A 297 8.82 8.75 -17.96
CA LYS A 297 9.08 10.11 -17.45
C LYS A 297 8.80 10.19 -15.95
N LEU A 298 7.73 9.53 -15.50
CA LEU A 298 7.40 9.40 -14.08
C LEU A 298 8.46 8.60 -13.31
N GLN A 299 9.00 7.54 -13.90
CA GLN A 299 10.08 6.75 -13.30
C GLN A 299 11.38 7.56 -13.17
N LEU A 300 11.72 8.38 -14.16
CA LEU A 300 12.82 9.33 -14.06
C LEU A 300 12.58 10.40 -12.99
N MET A 301 11.37 10.98 -12.95
CA MET A 301 10.96 11.95 -11.93
C MET A 301 11.05 11.37 -10.52
N PHE A 302 10.57 10.13 -10.33
CA PHE A 302 10.66 9.39 -9.07
C PHE A 302 12.12 9.14 -8.66
N ARG A 303 12.99 8.63 -9.55
CA ARG A 303 14.42 8.41 -9.26
C ARG A 303 15.19 9.68 -8.88
N LEU A 304 14.73 10.85 -9.31
CA LEU A 304 15.28 12.14 -8.89
C LEU A 304 14.71 12.58 -7.54
N LEU A 305 13.38 12.60 -7.40
CA LEU A 305 12.73 13.15 -6.21
C LEU A 305 12.84 12.26 -4.96
N ASP A 306 13.09 10.95 -5.11
CA ASP A 306 13.36 10.03 -4.00
C ASP A 306 14.72 10.28 -3.32
N ARG A 307 15.63 11.00 -3.99
CA ARG A 307 16.90 11.45 -3.39
C ARG A 307 16.72 12.59 -2.40
N ILE A 308 15.62 13.35 -2.50
CA ILE A 308 15.35 14.49 -1.62
C ILE A 308 14.37 14.04 -0.52
N PRO A 309 14.69 14.28 0.78
CA PRO A 309 13.74 14.05 1.87
C PRO A 309 12.39 14.71 1.58
N GLU A 310 11.30 13.96 1.79
CA GLU A 310 9.91 14.37 1.51
C GLU A 310 9.57 14.66 0.02
N GLY A 311 10.52 14.59 -0.92
CA GLY A 311 10.33 14.98 -2.32
C GLY A 311 9.31 14.15 -3.11
N VAL A 312 9.03 12.92 -2.65
CA VAL A 312 8.06 11.99 -3.25
C VAL A 312 6.62 12.26 -2.77
N ILE A 313 6.42 12.93 -1.63
CA ILE A 313 5.10 13.13 -1.02
C ILE A 313 4.11 13.89 -1.92
N PRO A 314 4.51 14.94 -2.65
CA PRO A 314 3.62 15.61 -3.60
C PRO A 314 3.15 14.66 -4.72
N ILE A 315 4.05 13.86 -5.30
CA ILE A 315 3.71 12.88 -6.34
C ILE A 315 2.68 11.85 -5.83
N LEU A 316 2.82 11.41 -4.57
CA LEU A 316 1.84 10.52 -3.94
C LEU A 316 0.46 11.20 -3.88
N ARG A 317 0.39 12.48 -3.50
CA ARG A 317 -0.87 13.24 -3.45
C ARG A 317 -1.48 13.46 -4.83
N ASP A 318 -0.67 13.70 -5.85
CA ASP A 318 -1.13 13.84 -7.23
C ASP A 318 -1.67 12.53 -7.79
N LEU A 319 -1.01 11.41 -7.50
CA LEU A 319 -1.53 10.07 -7.82
C LEU A 319 -2.83 9.80 -7.06
N GLU A 320 -2.89 10.09 -5.76
CA GLU A 320 -4.11 9.89 -4.97
C GLU A 320 -5.29 10.68 -5.56
N ALA A 321 -5.08 11.96 -5.83
CA ALA A 321 -6.09 12.84 -6.42
C ALA A 321 -6.51 12.39 -7.82
N HIS A 322 -5.56 11.93 -8.65
CA HIS A 322 -5.86 11.44 -9.99
C HIS A 322 -6.68 10.14 -9.96
N ILE A 323 -6.34 9.18 -9.09
CA ILE A 323 -7.09 7.92 -8.96
C ILE A 323 -8.53 8.20 -8.53
N VAL A 324 -8.74 9.06 -7.53
CA VAL A 324 -10.09 9.43 -7.08
C VAL A 324 -10.85 10.17 -8.18
N SER A 325 -10.24 11.19 -8.80
CA SER A 325 -10.89 11.98 -9.85
C SER A 325 -11.25 11.15 -11.10
N ALA A 326 -10.37 10.24 -11.52
CA ALA A 326 -10.62 9.35 -12.65
C ALA A 326 -11.69 8.31 -12.32
N GLY A 327 -11.62 7.67 -11.15
CA GLY A 327 -12.60 6.68 -10.72
C GLY A 327 -14.01 7.25 -10.62
N LEU A 328 -14.16 8.42 -10.02
CA LEU A 328 -15.46 9.10 -9.94
C LEU A 328 -15.96 9.54 -11.32
N ALA A 329 -15.09 10.01 -12.22
CA ALA A 329 -15.47 10.36 -13.59
C ALA A 329 -15.95 9.14 -14.39
N ASP A 330 -15.25 8.00 -14.31
CA ASP A 330 -15.63 6.74 -14.97
C ASP A 330 -16.97 6.20 -14.44
N MET A 331 -17.22 6.34 -13.12
CA MET A 331 -18.48 6.00 -12.47
C MET A 331 -19.64 6.90 -12.91
N VAL A 332 -19.45 8.22 -12.97
CA VAL A 332 -20.45 9.18 -13.43
C VAL A 332 -20.78 8.98 -14.91
N ALA A 333 -19.77 8.84 -15.77
CA ALA A 333 -19.95 8.62 -17.21
C ALA A 333 -20.72 7.33 -17.55
N SER A 334 -20.75 6.38 -16.61
CA SER A 334 -21.41 5.08 -16.77
C SER A 334 -22.72 4.95 -15.96
N ALA A 335 -23.18 6.01 -15.27
CA ALA A 335 -24.23 5.95 -14.25
C ALA A 335 -25.59 5.41 -14.75
N ASP A 336 -26.05 5.86 -15.92
CA ASP A 336 -27.32 5.43 -16.54
C ASP A 336 -27.32 3.94 -16.90
N ILE A 337 -26.14 3.40 -17.22
CA ILE A 337 -25.97 1.99 -17.56
C ILE A 337 -25.86 1.16 -16.27
N ILE A 338 -25.00 1.58 -15.34
CA ILE A 338 -24.68 0.89 -14.08
C ILE A 338 -25.91 0.69 -13.19
N THR A 339 -26.81 1.68 -13.10
CA THR A 339 -28.03 1.58 -12.28
C THR A 339 -28.94 0.42 -12.69
N SER A 340 -28.83 -0.05 -13.94
CA SER A 340 -29.53 -1.22 -14.48
C SER A 340 -28.69 -2.51 -14.55
N ASP A 341 -27.36 -2.40 -14.42
CA ASP A 341 -26.41 -3.44 -14.81
C ASP A 341 -25.22 -3.52 -13.82
N SER A 342 -25.33 -4.45 -12.86
CA SER A 342 -24.32 -4.66 -11.82
C SER A 342 -23.03 -5.33 -12.34
N GLU A 343 -23.05 -5.98 -13.50
CA GLU A 343 -21.87 -6.59 -14.12
C GLU A 343 -20.89 -5.50 -14.55
N LYS A 344 -21.35 -4.55 -15.36
CA LYS A 344 -20.53 -3.42 -15.83
C LYS A 344 -19.98 -2.56 -14.71
N TYR A 345 -20.72 -2.41 -13.61
CA TYR A 345 -20.21 -1.68 -12.44
C TYR A 345 -18.94 -2.30 -11.86
N VAL A 346 -18.99 -3.62 -11.63
CA VAL A 346 -17.88 -4.35 -11.02
C VAL A 346 -16.70 -4.44 -11.99
N GLU A 347 -16.96 -4.65 -13.29
CA GLU A 347 -15.90 -4.61 -14.31
C GLU A 347 -15.18 -3.25 -14.33
N ARG A 348 -15.90 -2.12 -14.28
CA ARG A 348 -15.27 -0.79 -14.26
C ARG A 348 -14.39 -0.56 -13.05
N LEU A 349 -14.79 -1.02 -11.86
CA LEU A 349 -13.96 -0.96 -10.66
C LEU A 349 -12.69 -1.82 -10.79
N LEU A 350 -12.82 -3.03 -11.35
CA LEU A 350 -11.68 -3.93 -11.58
C LEU A 350 -10.71 -3.38 -12.62
N ASP A 351 -11.22 -2.79 -13.70
CA ASP A 351 -10.41 -2.12 -14.73
C ASP A 351 -9.67 -0.92 -14.15
N LEU A 352 -10.33 -0.12 -13.31
CA LEU A 352 -9.71 1.00 -12.58
C LEU A 352 -8.55 0.52 -11.70
N PHE A 353 -8.76 -0.56 -10.93
CA PHE A 353 -7.72 -1.16 -10.08
C PHE A 353 -6.55 -1.71 -10.91
N LYS A 354 -6.83 -2.44 -11.99
CA LYS A 354 -5.83 -3.03 -12.89
C LYS A 354 -5.01 -1.94 -13.60
N ARG A 355 -5.67 -0.90 -14.12
CA ARG A 355 -5.04 0.27 -14.76
C ARG A 355 -4.05 0.97 -13.83
N PHE A 356 -4.48 1.32 -12.62
CA PHE A 356 -3.61 2.03 -11.68
C PHE A 356 -2.58 1.13 -11.00
N SER A 357 -2.81 -0.19 -10.93
CA SER A 357 -1.76 -1.14 -10.53
C SER A 357 -0.67 -1.26 -11.59
N SER A 358 -1.01 -1.28 -12.88
CA SER A 358 -0.01 -1.20 -13.96
C SER A 358 0.75 0.11 -13.88
N LEU A 359 0.06 1.25 -13.73
CA LEU A 359 0.73 2.55 -13.59
C LEU A 359 1.74 2.57 -12.43
N VAL A 360 1.38 2.04 -11.25
CA VAL A 360 2.30 2.00 -10.10
C VAL A 360 3.49 1.08 -10.34
N ARG A 361 3.29 -0.12 -10.90
CA ARG A 361 4.39 -1.02 -11.26
C ARG A 361 5.33 -0.37 -12.28
N ASP A 362 4.76 0.17 -13.35
CA ASP A 362 5.51 0.57 -14.54
C ASP A 362 6.19 1.94 -14.35
N ALA A 363 5.55 2.88 -13.64
CA ALA A 363 6.08 4.21 -13.34
C ALA A 363 6.88 4.30 -12.03
N PHE A 364 6.49 3.55 -11.00
CA PHE A 364 7.02 3.68 -9.64
C PHE A 364 7.62 2.38 -9.08
N LEU A 365 7.88 1.39 -9.94
CA LEU A 365 8.61 0.15 -9.61
C LEU A 365 8.01 -0.64 -8.42
N ASP A 366 6.67 -0.64 -8.30
CA ASP A 366 5.94 -1.23 -7.18
C ASP A 366 6.38 -0.70 -5.78
N ASP A 367 6.83 0.55 -5.71
CA ASP A 367 7.21 1.19 -4.44
C ASP A 367 6.04 1.14 -3.41
N PRO A 368 6.28 0.66 -2.17
CA PRO A 368 5.24 0.48 -1.17
C PRO A 368 4.42 1.72 -0.82
N ARG A 369 5.01 2.93 -0.96
CA ARG A 369 4.31 4.21 -0.72
C ARG A 369 3.26 4.45 -1.79
N PHE A 370 3.61 4.19 -3.06
CA PHE A 370 2.69 4.31 -4.20
C PHE A 370 1.62 3.22 -4.22
N LEU A 371 1.95 1.99 -3.83
CA LEU A 371 0.97 0.92 -3.61
C LEU A 371 -0.04 1.30 -2.50
N THR A 372 0.44 1.91 -1.41
CA THR A 372 -0.41 2.41 -0.32
C THR A 372 -1.31 3.57 -0.78
N ALA A 373 -0.77 4.51 -1.55
CA ALA A 373 -1.52 5.61 -2.14
C ALA A 373 -2.64 5.13 -3.10
N ARG A 374 -2.34 4.13 -3.95
CA ARG A 374 -3.33 3.44 -4.79
C ARG A 374 -4.42 2.81 -3.95
N ASP A 375 -4.05 2.01 -2.95
CA ASP A 375 -5.00 1.27 -2.11
C ASP A 375 -5.92 2.21 -1.32
N LYS A 376 -5.37 3.30 -0.77
CA LYS A 376 -6.11 4.36 -0.10
C LYS A 376 -7.10 5.06 -1.03
N SER A 377 -6.68 5.42 -2.24
CA SER A 377 -7.52 6.14 -3.20
C SER A 377 -8.59 5.25 -3.82
N TYR A 378 -8.25 4.00 -4.13
CA TYR A 378 -9.21 3.00 -4.58
C TYR A 378 -10.26 2.72 -3.49
N LYS A 379 -9.86 2.66 -2.22
CA LYS A 379 -10.77 2.62 -1.08
C LYS A 379 -11.71 3.84 -1.04
N CYS A 380 -11.21 5.05 -1.28
CA CYS A 380 -12.06 6.25 -1.36
C CYS A 380 -13.10 6.15 -2.48
N VAL A 381 -12.73 5.68 -3.68
CA VAL A 381 -13.67 5.51 -4.81
C VAL A 381 -14.73 4.44 -4.50
N VAL A 382 -14.34 3.28 -3.99
CA VAL A 382 -15.25 2.16 -3.67
C VAL A 382 -16.29 2.53 -2.60
N ASN A 383 -15.93 3.37 -1.64
CA ASN A 383 -16.81 3.82 -0.56
C ASN A 383 -17.43 5.21 -0.80
N ASP A 384 -17.30 5.77 -2.01
CA ASP A 384 -17.92 7.05 -2.34
C ASP A 384 -19.45 6.98 -2.27
N THR A 385 -20.06 8.11 -1.93
CA THR A 385 -21.53 8.26 -1.75
C THR A 385 -22.16 9.28 -2.69
N THR A 386 -21.37 9.93 -3.56
CA THR A 386 -21.86 10.99 -4.46
C THR A 386 -22.56 10.44 -5.69
N VAL A 387 -22.05 9.32 -6.25
CA VAL A 387 -22.60 8.72 -7.49
C VAL A 387 -23.66 7.66 -7.20
N PHE A 388 -23.31 6.62 -6.45
CA PHE A 388 -24.21 5.50 -6.14
C PHE A 388 -24.45 5.38 -4.64
N LYS A 389 -25.49 6.06 -4.14
CA LYS A 389 -25.90 6.01 -2.74
C LYS A 389 -26.91 4.90 -2.44
N LEU A 390 -26.76 4.30 -1.27
CA LEU A 390 -27.77 3.54 -0.54
C LEU A 390 -28.24 4.40 0.64
N GLU A 391 -29.55 4.59 0.79
CA GLU A 391 -30.10 5.33 1.93
C GLU A 391 -30.50 4.37 3.06
N LEU A 392 -29.74 4.39 4.15
CA LEU A 392 -30.09 3.69 5.39
C LEU A 392 -30.84 4.63 6.35
N PRO A 393 -31.81 4.11 7.14
CA PRO A 393 -32.39 4.87 8.24
C PRO A 393 -31.32 5.37 9.21
N SER A 394 -31.39 6.62 9.66
CA SER A 394 -30.51 7.09 10.74
C SER A 394 -30.85 6.38 12.06
N SER A 395 -29.89 6.22 12.97
CA SER A 395 -30.15 5.79 14.36
C SER A 395 -31.18 6.69 15.07
N ALA A 396 -31.32 7.93 14.62
CA ALA A 396 -32.30 8.90 15.07
C ALA A 396 -33.77 8.52 14.70
N LEU A 397 -33.99 7.62 13.74
CA LEU A 397 -35.33 7.15 13.35
C LEU A 397 -35.96 6.27 14.44
N LEU A 398 -35.13 5.49 15.15
CA LEU A 398 -35.51 4.73 16.35
C LEU A 398 -35.94 5.63 17.53
N ARG A 399 -35.68 6.94 17.44
CA ARG A 399 -36.10 7.99 18.40
C ARG A 399 -37.10 9.00 17.80
N GLY A 400 -37.76 8.65 16.70
CA GLY A 400 -38.88 9.42 16.13
C GLY A 400 -38.51 10.60 15.21
N THR A 401 -37.23 10.88 14.99
CA THR A 401 -36.77 11.93 14.06
C THR A 401 -36.46 11.37 12.67
N LYS A 402 -37.10 11.93 11.63
CA LYS A 402 -36.88 11.53 10.23
C LYS A 402 -35.50 11.96 9.74
N GLY A 403 -34.71 11.01 9.24
CA GLY A 403 -33.45 11.27 8.55
C GLY A 403 -32.82 9.98 8.01
N THR A 404 -32.24 10.05 6.83
CA THR A 404 -31.45 8.97 6.22
C THR A 404 -29.96 9.30 6.27
N ALA A 405 -29.10 8.28 6.25
CA ALA A 405 -27.66 8.40 6.08
C ALA A 405 -27.28 7.77 4.73
N PRO A 406 -26.59 8.50 3.83
CA PRO A 406 -26.10 7.95 2.58
C PRO A 406 -24.86 7.08 2.84
N GLU A 407 -24.85 5.88 2.31
CA GLU A 407 -23.69 4.97 2.25
C GLU A 407 -23.43 4.53 0.81
N SER A 408 -22.24 4.00 0.53
CA SER A 408 -21.93 3.48 -0.81
C SER A 408 -22.86 2.32 -1.16
N LYS A 409 -23.40 2.32 -2.38
CA LYS A 409 -24.18 1.21 -2.93
C LYS A 409 -23.31 0.08 -3.47
N CYS A 410 -21.98 0.26 -3.53
CA CYS A 410 -21.03 -0.74 -3.99
C CYS A 410 -21.21 -2.15 -3.36
N PRO A 411 -21.44 -2.30 -2.03
CA PRO A 411 -21.62 -3.61 -1.40
C PRO A 411 -22.88 -4.35 -1.88
N GLU A 412 -23.97 -3.63 -2.19
CA GLU A 412 -25.18 -4.20 -2.79
C GLU A 412 -24.92 -4.67 -4.22
N LEU A 413 -24.28 -3.82 -5.04
CA LEU A 413 -24.01 -4.12 -6.44
C LEU A 413 -23.06 -5.31 -6.61
N LEU A 414 -22.04 -5.45 -5.76
CA LEU A 414 -21.18 -6.65 -5.74
C LEU A 414 -21.95 -7.90 -5.33
N ALA A 415 -22.83 -7.82 -4.32
CA ALA A 415 -23.65 -8.97 -3.91
C ALA A 415 -24.65 -9.39 -5.02
N ASN A 416 -25.20 -8.43 -5.77
CA ASN A 416 -26.03 -8.69 -6.94
C ASN A 416 -25.23 -9.33 -8.09
N TYR A 417 -24.00 -8.88 -8.33
CA TYR A 417 -23.12 -9.47 -9.33
C TYR A 417 -22.70 -10.91 -8.96
N CYS A 418 -22.38 -11.18 -7.70
CA CYS A 418 -22.20 -12.57 -7.20
C CYS A 418 -23.44 -13.44 -7.47
N ASP A 419 -24.66 -12.93 -7.23
CA ASP A 419 -25.88 -13.67 -7.55
C ASP A 419 -26.09 -13.92 -9.05
N MET A 420 -25.64 -13.00 -9.92
CA MET A 420 -25.66 -13.20 -11.37
C MET A 420 -24.71 -14.29 -11.84
N LEU A 421 -23.54 -14.43 -11.21
CA LEU A 421 -22.55 -15.48 -11.47
C LEU A 421 -22.99 -16.85 -10.89
N LEU A 422 -23.47 -16.87 -9.65
CA LEU A 422 -23.81 -18.11 -8.92
C LEU A 422 -25.19 -18.69 -9.27
N ARG A 423 -26.09 -17.93 -9.92
CA ARG A 423 -27.38 -18.43 -10.43
C ARG A 423 -27.28 -18.81 -11.92
N LYS A 424 -28.15 -19.72 -12.39
CA LYS A 424 -28.33 -20.10 -13.81
C LYS A 424 -28.85 -18.93 -14.70
N THR A 425 -28.04 -17.90 -14.92
CA THR A 425 -28.35 -16.70 -15.73
C THR A 425 -27.83 -16.81 -17.18
N PRO A 426 -28.18 -15.88 -18.09
CA PRO A 426 -27.52 -15.81 -19.40
C PRO A 426 -26.03 -15.44 -19.33
N LEU A 427 -25.56 -14.85 -18.23
CA LEU A 427 -24.15 -14.52 -18.01
C LEU A 427 -23.36 -15.77 -17.63
N SER A 428 -23.74 -16.45 -16.54
CA SER A 428 -23.03 -17.65 -16.06
C SER A 428 -23.03 -18.79 -17.09
N LYS A 429 -24.05 -18.87 -17.96
CA LYS A 429 -24.08 -19.81 -19.09
C LYS A 429 -23.10 -19.50 -20.23
N ARG A 430 -22.47 -18.31 -20.26
CA ARG A 430 -21.45 -17.92 -21.25
C ARG A 430 -20.03 -18.09 -20.73
N LEU A 431 -19.86 -18.31 -19.43
CA LEU A 431 -18.57 -18.38 -18.75
C LEU A 431 -18.24 -19.83 -18.39
N THR A 432 -16.95 -20.16 -18.34
CA THR A 432 -16.48 -21.44 -17.77
C THR A 432 -16.47 -21.40 -16.24
N SER A 433 -16.42 -22.56 -15.56
CA SER A 433 -16.35 -22.60 -14.09
C SER A 433 -15.08 -21.91 -13.54
N GLU A 434 -13.96 -22.01 -14.27
CA GLU A 434 -12.71 -21.29 -13.98
C GLU A 434 -12.87 -19.75 -14.12
N GLN A 435 -13.57 -19.29 -15.17
CA GLN A 435 -13.85 -17.86 -15.35
C GLN A 435 -14.78 -17.34 -14.26
N ILE A 436 -15.81 -18.11 -13.88
CA ILE A 436 -16.71 -17.75 -12.77
C ILE A 436 -15.92 -17.61 -11.47
N GLU A 437 -15.05 -18.57 -11.14
CA GLU A 437 -14.16 -18.51 -9.99
C GLU A 437 -13.23 -17.28 -10.03
N SER A 438 -12.59 -17.01 -11.16
CA SER A 438 -11.74 -15.82 -11.32
C SER A 438 -12.53 -14.52 -11.08
N ARG A 439 -13.77 -14.42 -11.58
CA ARG A 439 -14.64 -13.26 -11.33
C ARG A 439 -15.14 -13.16 -9.88
N LEU A 440 -15.33 -14.29 -9.19
CA LEU A 440 -15.65 -14.30 -7.75
C LEU A 440 -14.45 -13.85 -6.91
N LYS A 441 -13.23 -14.30 -7.23
CA LYS A 441 -11.99 -13.83 -6.61
C LYS A 441 -11.74 -12.33 -6.86
N ASP A 442 -12.05 -11.83 -8.05
CA ASP A 442 -12.07 -10.39 -8.37
C ASP A 442 -13.09 -9.63 -7.47
N VAL A 443 -14.29 -10.16 -7.18
CA VAL A 443 -15.23 -9.52 -6.24
C VAL A 443 -14.65 -9.44 -4.82
N LEU A 444 -13.97 -10.49 -4.36
CA LEU A 444 -13.33 -10.52 -3.04
C LEU A 444 -12.20 -9.49 -2.91
N LEU A 445 -11.45 -9.24 -3.99
CA LEU A 445 -10.48 -8.15 -4.07
C LEU A 445 -11.17 -6.79 -3.82
N VAL A 446 -12.29 -6.50 -4.47
CA VAL A 446 -13.04 -5.25 -4.22
C VAL A 446 -13.61 -5.20 -2.79
N LEU A 447 -14.12 -6.32 -2.29
CA LEU A 447 -14.68 -6.45 -0.93
C LEU A 447 -13.65 -6.16 0.17
N LYS A 448 -12.35 -6.40 -0.08
CA LYS A 448 -11.26 -6.00 0.83
C LYS A 448 -11.27 -4.49 1.13
N TYR A 449 -11.59 -3.67 0.12
CA TYR A 449 -11.60 -2.21 0.21
C TYR A 449 -12.94 -1.62 0.70
N ILE A 450 -14.00 -2.42 0.83
CA ILE A 450 -15.28 -1.96 1.37
C ILE A 450 -15.21 -1.80 2.91
N GLU A 451 -15.72 -0.69 3.41
CA GLU A 451 -15.87 -0.45 4.85
C GLU A 451 -17.10 -1.16 5.43
N ASN A 452 -18.26 -0.98 4.80
CA ASN A 452 -19.54 -1.50 5.29
C ASN A 452 -19.88 -2.86 4.67
N LYS A 453 -19.08 -3.87 5.03
CA LYS A 453 -19.18 -5.24 4.52
C LYS A 453 -20.43 -5.97 5.02
N ASP A 454 -21.04 -5.52 6.12
CA ASP A 454 -22.31 -6.03 6.63
C ASP A 454 -23.48 -5.85 5.64
N VAL A 455 -23.47 -4.77 4.85
CA VAL A 455 -24.40 -4.53 3.74
C VAL A 455 -24.26 -5.64 2.69
N PHE A 456 -23.02 -5.94 2.25
CA PHE A 456 -22.75 -7.05 1.31
C PHE A 456 -23.27 -8.38 1.89
N MET A 457 -22.96 -8.69 3.16
CA MET A 457 -23.38 -9.96 3.77
C MET A 457 -24.90 -10.13 3.85
N ARG A 458 -25.67 -9.06 4.08
CA ARG A 458 -27.13 -9.12 4.04
C ARG A 458 -27.62 -9.49 2.64
N TYR A 459 -27.18 -8.77 1.60
CA TYR A 459 -27.64 -9.02 0.23
C TYR A 459 -27.15 -10.38 -0.27
N HIS A 460 -25.91 -10.77 0.03
CA HIS A 460 -25.38 -12.09 -0.31
C HIS A 460 -26.16 -13.22 0.38
N LYS A 461 -26.43 -13.12 1.69
CA LYS A 461 -27.30 -14.05 2.42
C LYS A 461 -28.70 -14.11 1.80
N ALA A 462 -29.29 -12.95 1.51
CA ALA A 462 -30.63 -12.84 0.92
C ALA A 462 -30.74 -13.60 -0.40
N HIS A 463 -29.72 -13.47 -1.26
CA HIS A 463 -29.64 -14.19 -2.53
C HIS A 463 -29.38 -15.68 -2.33
N LEU A 464 -28.44 -16.06 -1.45
CA LEU A 464 -28.15 -17.47 -1.14
C LEU A 464 -29.40 -18.20 -0.60
N THR A 465 -30.13 -17.59 0.35
CA THR A 465 -31.40 -18.12 0.86
C THR A 465 -32.36 -18.47 -0.29
N ARG A 466 -32.49 -17.56 -1.27
CA ARG A 466 -33.34 -17.80 -2.44
C ARG A 466 -32.77 -18.89 -3.35
N ARG A 467 -31.46 -18.90 -3.61
CA ARG A 467 -30.83 -19.90 -4.50
C ARG A 467 -30.98 -21.32 -3.97
N LEU A 468 -30.78 -21.51 -2.66
CA LEU A 468 -30.93 -22.80 -1.95
C LEU A 468 -32.39 -23.24 -1.76
N ILE A 469 -33.34 -22.31 -1.56
CA ILE A 469 -34.77 -22.71 -1.47
C ILE A 469 -35.31 -23.10 -2.85
N LEU A 470 -34.89 -22.42 -3.93
CA LEU A 470 -35.40 -22.62 -5.29
C LEU A 470 -34.51 -23.51 -6.18
N ASP A 471 -33.48 -24.15 -5.62
CA ASP A 471 -32.52 -25.04 -6.31
C ASP A 471 -31.97 -24.44 -7.63
N SER A 472 -31.72 -23.13 -7.58
CA SER A 472 -31.46 -22.28 -8.76
C SER A 472 -30.00 -21.87 -8.95
N SER A 473 -29.12 -22.32 -8.05
CA SER A 473 -27.66 -22.25 -8.18
C SER A 473 -27.20 -22.86 -9.51
N ALA A 474 -26.17 -22.27 -10.12
CA ALA A 474 -25.52 -22.76 -11.33
C ALA A 474 -24.62 -23.95 -11.03
N ASP A 475 -23.86 -23.84 -9.95
CA ASP A 475 -22.84 -24.76 -9.48
C ASP A 475 -22.90 -24.75 -7.94
N SER A 476 -22.94 -25.92 -7.29
CA SER A 476 -23.03 -26.04 -5.83
C SER A 476 -21.67 -26.00 -5.15
N GLU A 477 -20.60 -26.41 -5.83
CA GLU A 477 -19.23 -26.38 -5.29
C GLU A 477 -18.80 -24.92 -5.13
N LYS A 478 -19.01 -24.11 -6.17
CA LYS A 478 -18.72 -22.65 -6.16
C LYS A 478 -19.53 -21.86 -5.12
N GLU A 479 -20.65 -22.40 -4.63
CA GLU A 479 -21.43 -21.80 -3.55
C GLU A 479 -20.83 -22.11 -2.16
N GLU A 480 -20.26 -23.31 -1.97
CA GLU A 480 -19.50 -23.66 -0.76
C GLU A 480 -18.13 -22.95 -0.75
N ASP A 481 -17.41 -22.93 -1.89
CA ASP A 481 -16.16 -22.18 -2.10
C ASP A 481 -16.31 -20.71 -1.70
N MET A 482 -17.39 -20.04 -2.14
CA MET A 482 -17.63 -18.63 -1.85
C MET A 482 -17.80 -18.37 -0.35
N VAL A 483 -18.35 -19.32 0.42
CA VAL A 483 -18.45 -19.21 1.88
C VAL A 483 -17.09 -19.43 2.55
N GLU A 484 -16.25 -20.31 2.00
CA GLU A 484 -14.87 -20.48 2.45
C GLU A 484 -14.02 -19.24 2.17
N TRP A 485 -14.01 -18.70 0.96
CA TRP A 485 -13.24 -17.50 0.63
C TRP A 485 -13.71 -16.26 1.41
N LEU A 486 -15.01 -16.15 1.74
CA LEU A 486 -15.48 -15.10 2.66
C LEU A 486 -14.86 -15.24 4.06
N ARG A 487 -14.61 -16.47 4.53
CA ARG A 487 -13.86 -16.73 5.77
C ARG A 487 -12.43 -16.23 5.67
N GLU A 488 -11.73 -16.55 4.56
CA GLU A 488 -10.34 -16.18 4.31
C GLU A 488 -10.12 -14.66 4.23
N VAL A 489 -11.06 -13.93 3.61
CA VAL A 489 -11.05 -12.45 3.52
C VAL A 489 -11.30 -11.77 4.89
N GLY A 490 -11.50 -12.55 5.95
CA GLY A 490 -11.66 -12.06 7.32
C GLY A 490 -13.08 -11.58 7.63
N MET A 491 -14.09 -12.08 6.92
CA MET A 491 -15.49 -11.79 7.26
C MET A 491 -15.84 -12.38 8.64
N PRO A 492 -16.75 -11.73 9.40
CA PRO A 492 -17.07 -12.16 10.76
C PRO A 492 -17.61 -13.59 10.78
N ALA A 493 -17.00 -14.43 11.62
CA ALA A 493 -17.28 -15.86 11.67
C ALA A 493 -18.76 -16.17 12.01
N ASP A 494 -19.48 -15.30 12.72
CA ASP A 494 -20.89 -15.49 13.04
C ASP A 494 -21.82 -15.35 11.81
N TYR A 495 -21.44 -14.56 10.80
CA TYR A 495 -22.15 -14.53 9.52
C TYR A 495 -21.78 -15.75 8.66
N VAL A 496 -20.48 -16.01 8.50
CA VAL A 496 -19.98 -17.11 7.65
C VAL A 496 -20.51 -18.46 8.15
N ASN A 497 -20.50 -18.70 9.46
CA ASN A 497 -21.03 -19.93 10.05
C ASN A 497 -22.57 -20.06 9.92
N LYS A 498 -23.31 -18.94 9.79
CA LYS A 498 -24.74 -18.99 9.43
C LYS A 498 -24.94 -19.42 7.98
N LEU A 499 -24.12 -18.93 7.04
CA LEU A 499 -24.16 -19.37 5.64
C LEU A 499 -23.81 -20.85 5.52
N ALA A 500 -22.71 -21.30 6.13
CA ALA A 500 -22.32 -22.71 6.14
C ALA A 500 -23.41 -23.62 6.74
N ARG A 501 -24.09 -23.16 7.80
CA ARG A 501 -25.24 -23.89 8.39
C ARG A 501 -26.42 -23.99 7.43
N MET A 502 -26.64 -23.03 6.53
CA MET A 502 -27.70 -23.12 5.53
C MET A 502 -27.49 -24.31 4.57
N PHE A 503 -26.26 -24.58 4.12
CA PHE A 503 -25.96 -25.77 3.32
C PHE A 503 -26.22 -27.07 4.11
N GLN A 504 -25.81 -27.12 5.38
CA GLN A 504 -26.08 -28.28 6.24
C GLN A 504 -27.58 -28.50 6.47
N ASP A 505 -28.35 -27.42 6.68
CA ASP A 505 -29.81 -27.51 6.85
C ASP A 505 -30.50 -28.02 5.58
N ILE A 506 -30.01 -27.69 4.37
CA ILE A 506 -30.52 -28.25 3.11
C ILE A 506 -30.26 -29.77 3.06
N LYS A 507 -29.02 -30.21 3.29
CA LYS A 507 -28.64 -31.65 3.26
C LYS A 507 -29.47 -32.46 4.28
N VAL A 508 -29.60 -31.95 5.52
CA VAL A 508 -30.47 -32.56 6.55
C VAL A 508 -31.95 -32.57 6.13
N SER A 509 -32.41 -31.54 5.42
CA SER A 509 -33.79 -31.52 4.92
C SER A 509 -34.02 -32.50 3.78
N GLU A 510 -33.04 -32.79 2.94
CA GLU A 510 -33.12 -33.82 1.89
C GLU A 510 -33.22 -35.23 2.49
N ASP A 511 -32.46 -35.50 3.55
CA ASP A 511 -32.57 -36.73 4.35
C ASP A 511 -33.96 -36.87 4.98
N LEU A 512 -34.48 -35.80 5.61
CA LEU A 512 -35.81 -35.78 6.21
C LEU A 512 -36.92 -36.00 5.16
N ASN A 513 -36.80 -35.44 3.96
CA ASN A 513 -37.73 -35.70 2.85
C ASN A 513 -37.69 -37.16 2.40
N THR A 514 -36.49 -37.75 2.31
CA THR A 514 -36.34 -39.15 1.90
C THR A 514 -36.94 -40.10 2.92
N GLN A 515 -36.82 -39.78 4.21
CA GLN A 515 -37.52 -40.51 5.28
C GLN A 515 -39.03 -40.28 5.27
N PHE A 516 -39.51 -39.06 5.05
CA PHE A 516 -40.95 -38.77 4.94
C PHE A 516 -41.59 -39.50 3.75
N ARG A 517 -40.87 -39.57 2.61
CA ARG A 517 -41.20 -40.41 1.46
C ARG A 517 -41.11 -41.92 1.72
N GLY A 518 -40.69 -42.36 2.90
CA GLY A 518 -40.88 -43.73 3.37
C GLY A 518 -42.18 -43.94 4.18
N GLU A 519 -42.84 -42.87 4.64
CA GLU A 519 -43.90 -42.93 5.67
C GLU A 519 -45.30 -42.42 5.20
N THR A 520 -45.44 -41.42 4.30
CA THR A 520 -46.74 -40.74 3.97
C THR A 520 -47.74 -41.48 3.05
N THR A 521 -47.33 -42.48 2.26
CA THR A 521 -48.06 -43.06 1.09
C THR A 521 -48.26 -42.12 -0.11
N ARG A 522 -48.62 -40.84 0.08
CA ARG A 522 -48.79 -39.84 -1.01
C ARG A 522 -47.45 -39.21 -1.44
N HIS A 523 -46.43 -40.03 -1.62
CA HIS A 523 -45.00 -39.65 -1.53
C HIS A 523 -44.47 -38.71 -2.63
N ASP A 524 -45.01 -38.78 -3.85
CA ASP A 524 -44.36 -38.18 -5.05
C ASP A 524 -44.72 -36.71 -5.31
N ALA A 525 -45.68 -36.14 -4.56
CA ALA A 525 -46.25 -34.83 -4.87
C ALA A 525 -45.66 -33.64 -4.07
N ILE A 526 -44.88 -33.88 -3.02
CA ILE A 526 -44.41 -32.82 -2.10
C ILE A 526 -42.92 -32.92 -1.76
N ASN A 527 -42.27 -31.76 -1.62
CA ASN A 527 -40.89 -31.62 -1.16
C ASN A 527 -40.83 -30.51 -0.09
N ILE A 528 -40.41 -30.85 1.12
CA ILE A 528 -40.57 -30.02 2.32
C ILE A 528 -39.20 -29.54 2.82
N LYS A 529 -38.92 -28.24 2.75
CA LYS A 529 -37.66 -27.69 3.27
C LYS A 529 -37.81 -27.26 4.73
N ILE A 530 -37.34 -28.11 5.66
CA ILE A 530 -37.35 -27.85 7.11
C ILE A 530 -36.02 -27.23 7.53
N LEU A 531 -36.04 -25.93 7.82
CA LEU A 531 -34.82 -25.10 7.94
C LEU A 531 -34.72 -24.42 9.31
N ASN A 532 -33.50 -24.16 9.79
CA ASN A 532 -33.28 -23.56 11.10
C ASN A 532 -33.60 -22.06 11.09
N ALA A 533 -34.66 -21.64 11.79
CA ALA A 533 -35.05 -20.22 11.89
C ALA A 533 -33.89 -19.29 12.30
N GLY A 534 -32.98 -19.72 13.19
CA GLY A 534 -31.84 -18.89 13.63
C GLY A 534 -30.76 -18.65 12.56
N ALA A 535 -30.69 -19.50 11.54
CA ALA A 535 -29.80 -19.31 10.39
C ALA A 535 -30.54 -18.63 9.22
N TRP A 536 -31.77 -19.04 8.95
CA TRP A 536 -32.52 -18.67 7.74
C TRP A 536 -33.46 -17.49 7.90
N ALA A 537 -34.22 -17.43 9.00
CA ALA A 537 -35.35 -16.53 9.09
C ALA A 537 -34.90 -15.06 9.06
N ARG A 538 -35.71 -14.26 8.37
CA ARG A 538 -35.77 -12.82 8.58
C ARG A 538 -36.89 -12.55 9.59
N GLY A 539 -36.87 -11.40 10.25
CA GLY A 539 -37.96 -10.97 11.13
C GLY A 539 -39.22 -10.55 10.36
N SER A 540 -39.61 -11.28 9.32
CA SER A 540 -40.74 -10.95 8.46
C SER A 540 -42.07 -11.30 9.12
N GLU A 541 -43.03 -10.40 8.98
CA GLU A 541 -44.42 -10.59 9.35
C GLU A 541 -45.00 -11.88 8.74
N ARG A 542 -45.84 -12.61 9.49
CA ARG A 542 -46.46 -13.85 8.98
C ARG A 542 -47.52 -13.48 7.95
N VAL A 543 -47.30 -13.87 6.70
CA VAL A 543 -48.32 -13.76 5.65
C VAL A 543 -49.30 -14.92 5.78
N THR A 544 -50.53 -14.62 6.16
CA THR A 544 -51.67 -15.55 6.11
C THR A 544 -52.00 -15.90 4.67
N VAL A 545 -52.37 -17.15 4.43
CA VAL A 545 -52.90 -17.63 3.16
C VAL A 545 -53.74 -18.88 3.39
N SER A 546 -54.92 -18.94 2.81
CA SER A 546 -55.72 -20.16 2.73
C SER A 546 -55.15 -21.04 1.62
N LEU A 547 -54.81 -22.29 1.94
CA LEU A 547 -54.20 -23.22 0.98
C LEU A 547 -55.25 -24.06 0.24
N PRO A 548 -54.92 -24.57 -0.95
CA PRO A 548 -55.61 -25.72 -1.53
C PRO A 548 -55.67 -26.90 -0.55
N LEU A 549 -56.80 -27.60 -0.50
CA LEU A 549 -56.99 -28.80 0.34
C LEU A 549 -55.91 -29.85 0.06
N GLU A 550 -55.54 -30.00 -1.22
CA GLU A 550 -54.50 -30.94 -1.67
C GLU A 550 -53.10 -30.65 -1.11
N LEU A 551 -52.88 -29.45 -0.56
CA LEU A 551 -51.66 -29.05 0.17
C LEU A 551 -51.89 -28.96 1.68
N GLU A 552 -53.08 -28.58 2.12
CA GLU A 552 -53.45 -28.47 3.53
C GLU A 552 -53.39 -29.83 4.24
N ASP A 553 -53.84 -30.91 3.59
CA ASP A 553 -53.76 -32.30 4.08
C ASP A 553 -52.35 -32.69 4.56
N TYR A 554 -51.30 -32.21 3.88
CA TYR A 554 -49.92 -32.58 4.20
C TYR A 554 -49.37 -31.88 5.44
N ILE A 555 -49.93 -30.74 5.86
CA ILE A 555 -49.44 -29.99 7.03
C ILE A 555 -49.46 -30.85 8.31
N PRO A 556 -50.59 -31.46 8.73
CA PRO A 556 -50.62 -32.30 9.92
C PRO A 556 -49.75 -33.55 9.80
N GLU A 557 -49.69 -34.20 8.63
CA GLU A 557 -48.80 -35.36 8.39
C GLU A 557 -47.33 -35.02 8.66
N VAL A 558 -46.87 -33.87 8.14
CA VAL A 558 -45.49 -33.40 8.29
C VAL A 558 -45.20 -32.96 9.73
N GLU A 559 -46.14 -32.28 10.38
CA GLU A 559 -46.00 -31.89 11.79
C GLU A 559 -45.94 -33.13 12.72
N GLU A 560 -46.76 -34.16 12.48
CA GLU A 560 -46.72 -35.40 13.24
C GLU A 560 -45.41 -36.17 13.01
N PHE A 561 -45.00 -36.35 11.75
CA PHE A 561 -43.71 -36.94 11.37
C PHE A 561 -42.54 -36.24 12.07
N TYR A 562 -42.48 -34.91 12.00
CA TYR A 562 -41.39 -34.15 12.59
C TYR A 562 -41.41 -34.22 14.11
N LYS A 563 -42.59 -34.16 14.74
CA LYS A 563 -42.78 -34.26 16.19
C LYS A 563 -42.37 -35.64 16.74
N LYS A 564 -42.62 -36.73 15.98
CA LYS A 564 -42.16 -38.09 16.33
C LYS A 564 -40.63 -38.18 16.41
N LYS A 565 -39.92 -37.51 15.50
CA LYS A 565 -38.44 -37.54 15.41
C LYS A 565 -37.73 -36.48 16.25
N HIS A 566 -38.39 -35.35 16.53
CA HIS A 566 -37.81 -34.22 17.25
C HIS A 566 -38.76 -33.66 18.30
N SER A 567 -38.65 -34.18 19.52
CA SER A 567 -39.33 -33.64 20.70
C SER A 567 -38.85 -32.22 21.02
N GLY A 568 -39.75 -31.39 21.58
CA GLY A 568 -39.45 -30.02 21.98
C GLY A 568 -39.28 -28.98 20.87
N ARG A 569 -39.42 -29.36 19.58
CA ARG A 569 -39.40 -28.44 18.45
C ARG A 569 -40.82 -28.13 17.94
N LYS A 570 -40.99 -26.95 17.34
CA LYS A 570 -42.25 -26.52 16.69
C LYS A 570 -41.95 -26.00 15.29
N LEU A 571 -42.66 -26.50 14.29
CA LEU A 571 -42.58 -26.02 12.92
C LEU A 571 -43.27 -24.65 12.77
N GLN A 572 -42.82 -23.90 11.77
CA GLN A 572 -43.46 -22.66 11.32
C GLN A 572 -43.42 -22.65 9.79
N TRP A 573 -44.56 -22.44 9.16
CA TRP A 573 -44.70 -22.54 7.71
C TRP A 573 -44.43 -21.19 7.02
N TYR A 574 -43.65 -21.20 5.94
CA TYR A 574 -43.17 -20.01 5.23
C TYR A 574 -43.68 -20.01 3.77
N HIS A 575 -45.00 -20.05 3.58
CA HIS A 575 -45.64 -20.24 2.27
C HIS A 575 -45.25 -19.22 1.19
N HIS A 576 -44.78 -18.03 1.55
CA HIS A 576 -44.27 -17.04 0.59
C HIS A 576 -43.00 -17.50 -0.15
N MET A 577 -42.18 -18.36 0.46
CA MET A 577 -41.01 -19.00 -0.17
C MET A 577 -41.35 -20.34 -0.85
N SER A 578 -42.53 -20.89 -0.59
CA SER A 578 -43.02 -22.13 -1.20
C SER A 578 -43.48 -21.92 -2.66
N ASN A 579 -43.29 -22.96 -3.47
CA ASN A 579 -43.63 -23.00 -4.88
C ASN A 579 -43.86 -24.46 -5.32
N GLY A 580 -44.34 -24.66 -6.54
CA GLY A 580 -44.47 -25.98 -7.16
C GLY A 580 -45.08 -25.92 -8.55
N THR A 581 -45.25 -27.08 -9.19
CA THR A 581 -45.83 -27.19 -10.54
C THR A 581 -47.30 -27.62 -10.46
N ILE A 582 -48.20 -26.89 -11.12
CA ILE A 582 -49.62 -27.28 -11.28
C ILE A 582 -49.96 -27.53 -12.75
N THR A 583 -50.90 -28.44 -13.02
CA THR A 583 -51.46 -28.64 -14.36
C THR A 583 -52.64 -27.70 -14.56
N PHE A 584 -52.46 -26.68 -15.38
CA PHE A 584 -53.53 -25.75 -15.79
C PHE A 584 -54.19 -26.23 -17.08
N ALA A 585 -55.51 -26.40 -17.07
CA ALA A 585 -56.29 -26.82 -18.22
C ALA A 585 -57.31 -25.75 -18.63
N ASN A 586 -57.43 -25.49 -19.92
CA ASN A 586 -58.41 -24.57 -20.49
C ASN A 586 -58.97 -25.11 -21.82
N SER A 587 -59.81 -24.32 -22.50
CA SER A 587 -60.39 -24.70 -23.80
C SER A 587 -59.37 -24.97 -24.92
N VAL A 588 -58.12 -24.49 -24.80
CA VAL A 588 -57.07 -24.68 -25.83
C VAL A 588 -56.17 -25.88 -25.55
N GLY A 589 -55.87 -26.18 -24.28
CA GLY A 589 -54.85 -27.16 -23.94
C GLY A 589 -54.62 -27.41 -22.44
N ARG A 590 -53.51 -28.10 -22.15
CA ARG A 590 -53.03 -28.37 -20.78
C ARG A 590 -51.58 -27.93 -20.65
N PHE A 591 -51.27 -27.11 -19.66
CA PHE A 591 -49.99 -26.45 -19.48
C PHE A 591 -49.48 -26.65 -18.05
N ASP A 592 -48.19 -26.92 -17.92
CA ASP A 592 -47.55 -27.07 -16.61
C ASP A 592 -47.05 -25.70 -16.16
N LEU A 593 -47.53 -25.22 -15.02
CA LEU A 593 -47.17 -23.90 -14.48
C LEU A 593 -46.32 -24.07 -13.22
N ASP A 594 -45.06 -23.61 -13.23
CA ASP A 594 -44.33 -23.40 -11.98
C ASP A 594 -44.77 -22.08 -11.37
N VAL A 595 -45.39 -22.13 -10.20
CA VAL A 595 -46.07 -21.02 -9.53
C VAL A 595 -45.70 -20.97 -8.04
N THR A 596 -45.79 -19.79 -7.43
CA THR A 596 -45.70 -19.65 -5.96
C THR A 596 -46.96 -20.20 -5.30
N THR A 597 -46.89 -20.56 -4.02
CA THR A 597 -48.08 -21.01 -3.27
C THR A 597 -49.19 -19.94 -3.23
N PHE A 598 -48.85 -18.65 -3.27
CA PHE A 598 -49.85 -17.58 -3.38
C PHE A 598 -50.54 -17.56 -4.76
N GLN A 599 -49.78 -17.78 -5.84
CA GLN A 599 -50.36 -17.95 -7.18
C GLN A 599 -51.25 -19.20 -7.25
N MET A 600 -50.89 -20.29 -6.55
CA MET A 600 -51.75 -21.48 -6.44
C MET A 600 -53.06 -21.15 -5.73
N ALA A 601 -53.02 -20.56 -4.53
CA ALA A 601 -54.23 -20.19 -3.77
C ALA A 601 -55.19 -19.32 -4.62
N VAL A 602 -54.65 -18.34 -5.34
CA VAL A 602 -55.44 -17.51 -6.28
C VAL A 602 -56.03 -18.35 -7.41
N LEU A 603 -55.26 -19.19 -8.10
CA LEU A 603 -55.75 -19.96 -9.25
C LEU A 603 -56.78 -21.03 -8.86
N PHE A 604 -56.65 -21.63 -7.68
CA PHE A 604 -57.57 -22.65 -7.18
C PHE A 604 -58.98 -22.10 -6.89
N ALA A 605 -59.12 -20.78 -6.72
CA ALA A 605 -60.43 -20.12 -6.61
C ALA A 605 -61.34 -20.32 -7.84
N TRP A 606 -60.81 -20.81 -8.97
CA TRP A 606 -61.56 -21.15 -10.19
C TRP A 606 -61.75 -22.66 -10.44
N ASN A 607 -61.18 -23.57 -9.62
CA ASN A 607 -61.23 -25.02 -9.89
C ASN A 607 -62.67 -25.57 -9.99
N GLN A 608 -63.59 -25.07 -9.16
CA GLN A 608 -65.00 -25.45 -9.16
C GLN A 608 -65.87 -24.53 -10.06
N ARG A 609 -65.29 -23.46 -10.62
CA ARG A 609 -65.99 -22.44 -11.41
C ARG A 609 -65.13 -21.87 -12.56
N PRO A 610 -64.75 -22.68 -13.57
CA PRO A 610 -63.70 -22.32 -14.53
C PRO A 610 -64.01 -21.14 -15.46
N THR A 611 -65.29 -20.75 -15.56
CA THR A 611 -65.81 -19.68 -16.44
C THR A 611 -66.17 -18.39 -15.70
N ASP A 612 -66.14 -18.38 -14.37
CA ASP A 612 -66.74 -17.31 -13.59
C ASP A 612 -65.82 -16.09 -13.43
N LYS A 613 -66.43 -14.91 -13.46
CA LYS A 613 -65.80 -13.66 -13.04
C LYS A 613 -65.83 -13.57 -11.50
N VAL A 614 -64.67 -13.43 -10.87
CA VAL A 614 -64.52 -13.30 -9.42
C VAL A 614 -63.91 -11.93 -9.11
N THR A 615 -64.53 -11.16 -8.21
CA THR A 615 -64.05 -9.83 -7.81
C THR A 615 -62.78 -9.90 -6.95
N TYR A 616 -62.01 -8.81 -6.92
CA TYR A 616 -60.84 -8.66 -6.07
C TYR A 616 -61.15 -8.91 -4.59
N GLU A 617 -62.27 -8.37 -4.09
CA GLU A 617 -62.74 -8.62 -2.72
C GLU A 617 -62.99 -10.11 -2.46
N ASN A 618 -63.70 -10.80 -3.34
CA ASN A 618 -63.98 -12.24 -3.20
C ASN A 618 -62.69 -13.09 -3.27
N LEU A 619 -61.70 -12.69 -4.08
CA LEU A 619 -60.38 -13.35 -4.09
C LEU A 619 -59.59 -13.08 -2.82
N ARG A 620 -59.71 -11.89 -2.22
CA ARG A 620 -59.10 -11.55 -0.93
C ARG A 620 -59.69 -12.36 0.22
N LEU A 621 -61.01 -12.52 0.25
CA LEU A 621 -61.69 -13.37 1.23
C LEU A 621 -61.35 -14.86 1.04
N ALA A 622 -61.33 -15.34 -0.21
CA ALA A 622 -61.08 -16.76 -0.49
C ALA A 622 -59.61 -17.20 -0.32
N THR A 623 -58.65 -16.27 -0.33
CA THR A 623 -57.21 -16.60 -0.18
C THR A 623 -56.59 -16.09 1.11
N GLU A 624 -57.29 -15.25 1.88
CA GLU A 624 -56.81 -14.57 3.10
C GLU A 624 -55.47 -13.81 2.94
N LEU A 625 -55.09 -13.52 1.69
CA LEU A 625 -53.85 -12.81 1.37
C LEU A 625 -53.97 -11.32 1.72
N PRO A 626 -52.94 -10.72 2.36
CA PRO A 626 -52.85 -9.28 2.52
C PRO A 626 -52.92 -8.55 1.18
N ASP A 627 -53.62 -7.41 1.14
CA ASP A 627 -53.86 -6.61 -0.07
C ASP A 627 -52.61 -6.37 -0.95
N PRO A 628 -51.43 -5.99 -0.40
CA PRO A 628 -50.21 -5.82 -1.19
C PRO A 628 -49.72 -7.10 -1.87
N GLU A 629 -49.87 -8.25 -1.21
CA GLU A 629 -49.45 -9.55 -1.73
C GLU A 629 -50.43 -10.09 -2.75
N LEU A 630 -51.74 -9.92 -2.52
CA LEU A 630 -52.77 -10.29 -3.48
C LEU A 630 -52.66 -9.49 -4.79
N ARG A 631 -52.48 -8.16 -4.71
CA ARG A 631 -52.29 -7.30 -5.90
C ARG A 631 -51.09 -7.74 -6.73
N ARG A 632 -49.97 -8.00 -6.05
CA ARG A 632 -48.71 -8.44 -6.67
C ARG A 632 -48.85 -9.83 -7.31
N THR A 633 -49.57 -10.73 -6.64
CA THR A 633 -49.88 -12.08 -7.13
C THR A 633 -50.79 -12.03 -8.36
N LEU A 634 -51.90 -11.30 -8.32
CA LEU A 634 -52.81 -11.13 -9.45
C LEU A 634 -52.11 -10.50 -10.66
N TRP A 635 -51.33 -9.43 -10.45
CA TRP A 635 -50.57 -8.78 -11.52
C TRP A 635 -49.57 -9.73 -12.20
N SER A 636 -48.96 -10.65 -11.45
CA SER A 636 -48.05 -11.65 -12.04
C SER A 636 -48.75 -12.68 -12.95
N LEU A 637 -50.06 -12.88 -12.77
CA LEU A 637 -50.88 -13.82 -13.56
C LEU A 637 -51.62 -13.11 -14.72
N ALA A 638 -51.91 -11.82 -14.55
CA ALA A 638 -52.65 -10.97 -15.49
C ALA A 638 -51.76 -10.08 -16.39
N ALA A 639 -50.49 -9.85 -16.04
CA ALA A 639 -49.59 -8.93 -16.72
C ALA A 639 -48.12 -9.41 -16.72
N PHE A 640 -47.89 -10.71 -16.97
CA PHE A 640 -46.55 -11.29 -17.01
C PHE A 640 -45.78 -10.83 -18.28
N PRO A 641 -44.63 -10.14 -18.17
CA PRO A 641 -44.01 -9.46 -19.33
C PRO A 641 -43.51 -10.38 -20.45
N LYS A 642 -43.24 -11.67 -20.16
CA LYS A 642 -42.75 -12.64 -21.17
C LYS A 642 -43.87 -13.40 -21.87
N LEU A 643 -45.14 -13.16 -21.53
CA LEU A 643 -46.29 -13.84 -22.09
C LEU A 643 -47.03 -12.95 -23.10
N LYS A 644 -47.31 -13.52 -24.28
CA LYS A 644 -48.18 -12.88 -25.30
C LYS A 644 -49.67 -13.00 -24.97
N ARG A 645 -50.05 -14.03 -24.20
CA ARG A 645 -51.40 -14.28 -23.70
C ARG A 645 -51.29 -14.50 -22.20
N GLN A 646 -52.04 -13.72 -21.43
CA GLN A 646 -52.00 -13.74 -19.96
C GLN A 646 -52.90 -14.85 -19.42
N LEU A 647 -52.65 -15.35 -18.20
CA LEU A 647 -53.43 -16.45 -17.61
C LEU A 647 -54.77 -15.94 -17.09
N LEU A 648 -54.75 -14.79 -16.44
CA LEU A 648 -55.96 -14.09 -16.01
C LEU A 648 -56.27 -12.95 -16.99
N SER A 649 -57.56 -12.78 -17.26
CA SER A 649 -58.12 -11.55 -17.83
C SER A 649 -58.87 -10.81 -16.72
N TYR A 650 -58.99 -9.49 -16.84
CA TYR A 650 -59.59 -8.67 -15.80
C TYR A 650 -60.23 -7.39 -16.35
N GLU A 651 -61.14 -6.81 -15.57
CA GLU A 651 -61.93 -5.63 -15.90
C GLU A 651 -62.25 -4.82 -14.62
N PRO A 652 -62.08 -3.49 -14.60
CA PRO A 652 -61.59 -2.62 -15.67
C PRO A 652 -60.07 -2.78 -15.93
N SER A 653 -59.61 -2.34 -17.11
CA SER A 653 -58.19 -2.35 -17.46
C SER A 653 -57.42 -1.29 -16.67
N VAL A 654 -56.25 -1.67 -16.13
CA VAL A 654 -55.38 -0.81 -15.32
C VAL A 654 -53.91 -1.03 -15.65
N GLN A 655 -53.05 -0.06 -15.32
CA GLN A 655 -51.61 -0.10 -15.66
C GLN A 655 -50.70 -0.47 -14.48
N ASN A 656 -51.21 -0.46 -13.24
CA ASN A 656 -50.46 -0.78 -12.04
C ASN A 656 -51.23 -1.75 -11.13
N PRO A 657 -50.57 -2.70 -10.42
CA PRO A 657 -51.22 -3.51 -9.37
C PRO A 657 -51.93 -2.70 -8.27
N LYS A 658 -51.48 -1.47 -8.02
CA LYS A 658 -52.10 -0.56 -7.03
C LYS A 658 -53.47 -0.05 -7.46
N ASP A 659 -53.78 -0.08 -8.75
CA ASP A 659 -55.00 0.52 -9.32
C ASP A 659 -56.21 -0.44 -9.27
N PHE A 660 -56.01 -1.72 -8.92
CA PHE A 660 -57.12 -2.66 -8.76
C PHE A 660 -58.08 -2.21 -7.66
N THR A 661 -59.33 -1.94 -8.01
CA THR A 661 -60.42 -1.71 -7.06
C THR A 661 -61.01 -3.03 -6.53
N GLU A 662 -61.76 -2.97 -5.43
CA GLU A 662 -62.46 -4.12 -4.83
C GLU A 662 -63.44 -4.79 -5.83
N ASN A 663 -64.03 -3.99 -6.71
CA ASN A 663 -64.94 -4.42 -7.77
C ASN A 663 -64.24 -4.96 -9.04
N THR A 664 -62.90 -4.95 -9.10
CA THR A 664 -62.17 -5.46 -10.29
C THR A 664 -62.45 -6.95 -10.43
N ALA A 665 -63.06 -7.34 -11.54
CA ALA A 665 -63.39 -8.72 -11.83
C ALA A 665 -62.24 -9.40 -12.58
N PHE A 666 -61.84 -10.59 -12.12
CA PHE A 666 -60.83 -11.45 -12.75
C PHE A 666 -61.47 -12.76 -13.23
N TRP A 667 -60.96 -13.34 -14.30
CA TRP A 667 -61.38 -14.66 -14.78
C TRP A 667 -60.25 -15.39 -15.52
N ILE A 668 -60.37 -16.71 -15.62
CA ILE A 668 -59.43 -17.54 -16.38
C ILE A 668 -59.52 -17.21 -17.88
N ASN A 669 -58.38 -16.92 -18.50
CA ASN A 669 -58.29 -16.76 -19.94
C ASN A 669 -58.39 -18.13 -20.65
N GLN A 670 -59.58 -18.44 -21.14
CA GLN A 670 -59.84 -19.69 -21.87
C GLN A 670 -59.09 -19.78 -23.21
N GLU A 671 -58.58 -18.66 -23.75
CA GLU A 671 -57.72 -18.64 -24.93
C GLU A 671 -56.21 -18.68 -24.59
N PHE A 672 -55.82 -18.79 -23.32
CA PHE A 672 -54.43 -18.87 -22.93
C PHE A 672 -53.71 -20.02 -23.66
N ALA A 673 -52.57 -19.70 -24.26
CA ALA A 673 -51.72 -20.66 -24.95
C ALA A 673 -50.28 -20.15 -25.00
N LEU A 674 -49.32 -21.05 -24.81
CA LEU A 674 -47.92 -20.74 -25.04
C LEU A 674 -47.69 -20.54 -26.54
N VAL A 675 -47.13 -19.39 -26.95
CA VAL A 675 -46.90 -19.06 -28.36
C VAL A 675 -45.44 -19.32 -28.72
N LYS A 676 -45.17 -20.34 -29.53
CA LYS A 676 -43.84 -20.66 -30.05
C LYS A 676 -43.83 -20.47 -31.57
N ASN A 677 -42.87 -19.69 -32.09
CA ASN A 677 -42.74 -19.34 -33.51
C ASN A 677 -44.06 -18.84 -34.13
N GLY A 678 -44.79 -18.00 -33.39
CA GLY A 678 -46.09 -17.44 -33.81
C GLY A 678 -47.29 -18.38 -33.67
N LYS A 679 -47.10 -19.68 -33.39
CA LYS A 679 -48.18 -20.66 -33.30
C LYS A 679 -48.54 -20.98 -31.84
N PRO A 680 -49.83 -20.98 -31.46
CA PRO A 680 -50.27 -21.41 -30.13
C PRO A 680 -50.04 -22.91 -29.96
N GLN A 681 -49.44 -23.30 -28.84
CA GLN A 681 -49.21 -24.70 -28.47
C GLN A 681 -50.35 -25.19 -27.57
N ARG A 682 -50.75 -26.46 -27.72
CA ARG A 682 -51.77 -27.10 -26.84
C ARG A 682 -51.18 -27.71 -25.56
N ARG A 683 -49.84 -27.73 -25.46
CA ARG A 683 -49.09 -28.22 -24.29
C ARG A 683 -47.79 -27.43 -24.13
N GLY A 684 -47.26 -27.44 -22.91
CA GLY A 684 -45.92 -26.96 -22.58
C GLY A 684 -45.81 -26.49 -21.14
N LYS A 685 -44.57 -26.25 -20.68
CA LYS A 685 -44.26 -25.82 -19.33
C LYS A 685 -43.80 -24.35 -19.30
N ILE A 686 -44.23 -23.60 -18.28
CA ILE A 686 -43.82 -22.21 -18.06
C ILE A 686 -43.59 -21.93 -16.56
N ASN A 687 -42.58 -21.12 -16.26
CA ASN A 687 -42.31 -20.65 -14.90
C ASN A 687 -42.81 -19.21 -14.72
N LEU A 688 -43.75 -19.04 -13.78
CA LEU A 688 -44.43 -17.79 -13.43
C LEU A 688 -44.02 -17.23 -12.06
N ILE A 689 -43.18 -17.95 -11.30
CA ILE A 689 -42.62 -17.51 -10.01
C ILE A 689 -41.90 -16.15 -10.17
N GLY A 690 -41.09 -16.02 -11.23
CA GLY A 690 -40.46 -14.77 -11.65
C GLY A 690 -39.79 -14.00 -10.51
N ARG A 691 -40.27 -12.77 -10.27
CA ARG A 691 -39.76 -11.84 -9.25
C ARG A 691 -40.56 -11.81 -7.94
N LEU A 692 -41.61 -12.63 -7.80
CA LEU A 692 -42.49 -12.60 -6.61
C LEU A 692 -41.75 -12.92 -5.31
N GLN A 693 -40.80 -13.84 -5.35
CA GLN A 693 -39.98 -14.21 -4.19
C GLN A 693 -38.72 -13.35 -4.06
N LEU A 694 -38.69 -12.14 -4.64
CA LEU A 694 -37.70 -11.11 -4.30
C LEU A 694 -38.23 -10.28 -3.13
N SER A 695 -37.32 -9.67 -2.37
CA SER A 695 -37.67 -8.68 -1.35
C SER A 695 -38.45 -7.52 -1.98
N THR A 696 -39.62 -7.24 -1.43
CA THR A 696 -40.41 -6.05 -1.73
C THR A 696 -39.66 -4.81 -1.27
N GLU A 697 -40.01 -3.63 -1.80
CA GLU A 697 -39.51 -2.33 -1.32
C GLU A 697 -39.70 -2.18 0.20
N ARG A 698 -40.85 -2.61 0.73
CA ARG A 698 -41.13 -2.68 2.18
C ARG A 698 -40.12 -3.59 2.91
N SER A 699 -39.90 -4.82 2.43
CA SER A 699 -38.90 -5.72 3.01
C SER A 699 -37.47 -5.16 2.92
N GLN A 700 -37.13 -4.41 1.86
CA GLN A 700 -35.83 -3.75 1.75
C GLN A 700 -35.67 -2.64 2.79
N ILE A 701 -36.71 -1.85 3.07
CA ILE A 701 -36.70 -0.85 4.16
C ILE A 701 -36.58 -1.54 5.53
N GLU A 702 -37.35 -2.61 5.76
CA GLU A 702 -37.31 -3.38 7.01
C GLU A 702 -35.94 -4.02 7.26
N ASP A 703 -35.33 -4.69 6.27
CA ASP A 703 -33.96 -5.19 6.44
C ASP A 703 -32.84 -4.12 6.33
N ASN A 704 -33.07 -2.91 5.76
CA ASN A 704 -32.20 -1.72 5.94
C ASN A 704 -32.18 -1.30 7.42
N HIS A 705 -33.36 -1.22 8.06
CA HIS A 705 -33.49 -0.90 9.48
C HIS A 705 -32.82 -1.96 10.37
N SER A 706 -32.92 -3.25 9.98
CA SER A 706 -32.26 -4.37 10.66
C SER A 706 -30.73 -4.25 10.72
N ILE A 707 -30.09 -3.72 9.64
CA ILE A 707 -28.64 -3.42 9.65
C ILE A 707 -28.34 -2.41 10.75
N VAL A 708 -29.06 -1.29 10.76
CA VAL A 708 -28.81 -0.16 11.68
C VAL A 708 -29.00 -0.60 13.13
N GLN A 709 -30.04 -1.38 13.43
CA GLN A 709 -30.24 -1.99 14.74
C GLN A 709 -29.09 -2.94 15.13
N LEU A 710 -28.63 -3.79 14.21
CA LEU A 710 -27.53 -4.71 14.49
C LEU A 710 -26.20 -3.98 14.69
N ARG A 711 -25.92 -2.91 13.95
CA ARG A 711 -24.76 -2.03 14.16
C ARG A 711 -24.79 -1.36 15.54
N ILE A 712 -25.96 -0.89 15.98
CA ILE A 712 -26.16 -0.35 17.33
C ILE A 712 -25.81 -1.40 18.39
N LEU A 713 -26.39 -2.60 18.31
CA LEU A 713 -26.14 -3.70 19.26
C LEU A 713 -24.66 -4.13 19.27
N ARG A 714 -24.02 -4.24 18.10
CA ARG A 714 -22.60 -4.59 17.97
C ARG A 714 -21.67 -3.49 18.52
N THR A 715 -22.05 -2.22 18.36
CA THR A 715 -21.33 -1.08 18.97
C THR A 715 -21.42 -1.12 20.49
N GLN A 716 -22.62 -1.34 21.05
CA GLN A 716 -22.83 -1.49 22.49
C GLN A 716 -22.03 -2.68 23.05
N GLU A 717 -22.12 -3.86 22.42
CA GLU A 717 -21.38 -5.07 22.80
C GLU A 717 -19.87 -4.84 22.80
N ALA A 718 -19.32 -4.23 21.75
CA ALA A 718 -17.90 -3.94 21.63
C ALA A 718 -17.42 -2.94 22.70
N ILE A 719 -18.16 -1.87 22.97
CA ILE A 719 -17.84 -0.91 24.03
C ILE A 719 -17.85 -1.62 25.40
N ILE A 720 -18.88 -2.41 25.71
CA ILE A 720 -18.95 -3.17 26.97
C ILE A 720 -17.78 -4.15 27.09
N LYS A 721 -17.37 -4.81 26.00
CA LYS A 721 -16.23 -5.74 25.98
C LYS A 721 -14.90 -5.04 26.28
N ILE A 722 -14.66 -3.87 25.66
CA ILE A 722 -13.47 -3.04 25.93
C ILE A 722 -13.47 -2.59 27.40
N LEU A 723 -14.59 -2.03 27.88
CA LEU A 723 -14.71 -1.53 29.25
C LEU A 723 -14.56 -2.64 30.31
N LYS A 724 -15.11 -3.83 30.07
CA LYS A 724 -14.91 -5.00 30.94
C LYS A 724 -13.44 -5.39 31.07
N MET A 725 -12.66 -5.24 30.01
CA MET A 725 -11.22 -5.56 29.96
C MET A 725 -10.36 -4.45 30.57
N ARG A 726 -10.60 -3.19 30.20
CA ARG A 726 -9.75 -2.03 30.57
C ARG A 726 -10.12 -1.38 31.90
N LYS A 727 -11.37 -1.51 32.35
CA LYS A 727 -12.01 -0.86 33.52
C LYS A 727 -12.06 0.67 33.49
N ARG A 728 -11.00 1.36 33.07
CA ARG A 728 -10.91 2.81 32.86
C ARG A 728 -10.26 3.06 31.50
N ILE A 729 -10.83 3.93 30.67
CA ILE A 729 -10.33 4.22 29.31
C ILE A 729 -10.69 5.63 28.86
N THR A 730 -9.81 6.29 28.10
CA THR A 730 -10.10 7.60 27.48
C THR A 730 -10.93 7.44 26.21
N ASN A 731 -11.71 8.46 25.86
CA ASN A 731 -12.58 8.48 24.67
C ASN A 731 -11.80 8.19 23.38
N THR A 732 -10.61 8.78 23.22
CA THR A 732 -9.74 8.53 22.06
C THR A 732 -9.28 7.08 21.96
N ALA A 733 -8.82 6.48 23.07
CA ALA A 733 -8.41 5.08 23.09
C ALA A 733 -9.59 4.12 22.85
N LEU A 734 -10.77 4.43 23.42
CA LEU A 734 -11.99 3.67 23.23
C LEU A 734 -12.46 3.70 21.77
N GLN A 735 -12.41 4.86 21.09
CA GLN A 735 -12.74 4.96 19.67
C GLN A 735 -11.79 4.13 18.80
N SER A 736 -10.49 4.17 19.08
CA SER A 736 -9.49 3.38 18.34
C SER A 736 -9.70 1.86 18.52
N GLU A 737 -9.84 1.38 19.76
CA GLU A 737 -10.11 -0.05 20.01
C GLU A 737 -11.47 -0.51 19.41
N LEU A 738 -12.48 0.37 19.45
CA LEU A 738 -13.82 0.09 18.90
C LEU A 738 -13.79 -0.05 17.37
N VAL A 739 -13.07 0.85 16.67
CA VAL A 739 -12.88 0.76 15.21
C VAL A 739 -12.11 -0.51 14.85
N GLU A 740 -11.05 -0.85 15.58
CA GLU A 740 -10.28 -2.08 15.34
C GLU A 740 -11.11 -3.36 15.49
N ILE A 741 -12.05 -3.40 16.44
CA ILE A 741 -12.99 -4.53 16.62
C ILE A 741 -14.04 -4.59 15.50
N LEU A 742 -14.55 -3.44 15.04
CA LEU A 742 -15.70 -3.39 14.13
C LEU A 742 -15.36 -3.27 12.63
N LYS A 743 -14.13 -2.87 12.26
CA LYS A 743 -13.74 -2.58 10.85
C LYS A 743 -13.94 -3.72 9.83
N ASN A 744 -14.03 -4.97 10.29
CA ASN A 744 -14.34 -6.12 9.42
C ASN A 744 -15.86 -6.31 9.19
N MET A 745 -16.70 -5.56 9.89
CA MET A 745 -18.16 -5.51 9.75
C MET A 745 -18.61 -4.21 9.07
N PHE A 746 -18.30 -3.07 9.70
CA PHE A 746 -18.69 -1.71 9.30
C PHE A 746 -17.83 -0.68 10.02
N LEU A 747 -17.75 0.54 9.50
CA LEU A 747 -17.10 1.65 10.20
C LEU A 747 -18.12 2.41 11.07
N PRO A 748 -18.07 2.36 12.41
CA PRO A 748 -19.03 3.06 13.27
C PRO A 748 -18.86 4.58 13.14
N SER A 749 -19.94 5.29 12.81
CA SER A 749 -19.91 6.76 12.71
C SER A 749 -19.72 7.42 14.08
N LYS A 750 -19.01 8.55 14.14
CA LYS A 750 -18.80 9.31 15.40
C LYS A 750 -20.11 9.64 16.12
N LYS A 751 -21.18 9.91 15.36
CA LYS A 751 -22.54 10.12 15.89
C LYS A 751 -23.09 8.86 16.57
N MET A 752 -23.02 7.70 15.90
CA MET A 752 -23.44 6.41 16.48
C MET A 752 -22.66 6.09 17.76
N ILE A 753 -21.33 6.26 17.77
CA ILE A 753 -20.50 6.02 18.96
C ILE A 753 -20.95 6.90 20.12
N LYS A 754 -21.10 8.22 19.91
CA LYS A 754 -21.57 9.15 20.95
C LYS A 754 -22.95 8.74 21.49
N GLU A 755 -23.90 8.44 20.61
CA GLU A 755 -25.24 8.00 21.00
C GLU A 755 -25.24 6.70 21.82
N GLN A 756 -24.34 5.75 21.53
CA GLN A 756 -24.23 4.51 22.31
C GLN A 756 -23.51 4.70 23.64
N LEU A 757 -22.53 5.62 23.73
CA LEU A 757 -21.90 5.97 25.01
C LEU A 757 -22.91 6.63 25.96
N GLU A 758 -23.74 7.54 25.45
CA GLU A 758 -24.83 8.16 26.21
C GLU A 758 -25.83 7.10 26.70
N TRP A 759 -26.29 6.22 25.83
CA TRP A 759 -27.19 5.11 26.19
C TRP A 759 -26.59 4.19 27.26
N LEU A 760 -25.31 3.81 27.14
CA LEU A 760 -24.62 2.95 28.11
C LEU A 760 -24.42 3.63 29.47
N ILE A 761 -24.30 4.96 29.51
CA ILE A 761 -24.25 5.74 30.76
C ILE A 761 -25.64 5.76 31.42
N GLU A 762 -26.70 6.07 30.66
CA GLU A 762 -28.09 6.08 31.14
C GLU A 762 -28.49 4.72 31.73
N HIS A 763 -28.08 3.62 31.09
CA HIS A 763 -28.38 2.24 31.50
C HIS A 763 -27.36 1.68 32.52
N LYS A 764 -26.49 2.53 33.09
CA LYS A 764 -25.56 2.21 34.17
C LYS A 764 -24.52 1.11 33.87
N TYR A 765 -24.19 0.88 32.60
CA TYR A 765 -23.06 0.00 32.22
C TYR A 765 -21.69 0.69 32.37
N MET A 766 -21.69 2.02 32.40
CA MET A 766 -20.49 2.83 32.51
C MET A 766 -20.81 4.20 33.09
N ARG A 767 -19.82 4.90 33.62
CA ARG A 767 -19.91 6.31 34.00
C ARG A 767 -18.75 7.09 33.41
N ARG A 768 -18.88 8.42 33.41
CA ARG A 768 -17.72 9.29 33.23
C ARG A 768 -16.89 9.29 34.52
N ASP A 769 -15.60 9.53 34.36
CA ASP A 769 -14.72 9.84 35.45
C ASP A 769 -15.15 11.15 36.14
N ASP A 770 -14.89 11.27 37.44
CA ASP A 770 -15.29 12.46 38.20
C ASP A 770 -14.31 13.62 37.95
N ASP A 771 -13.06 13.30 37.61
CA ASP A 771 -11.99 14.27 37.32
C ASP A 771 -11.85 14.60 35.82
N ASP A 772 -12.22 13.69 34.92
CA ASP A 772 -12.13 13.88 33.45
C ASP A 772 -13.35 13.35 32.68
N ILE A 773 -14.10 14.27 32.09
CA ILE A 773 -15.29 13.98 31.28
C ILE A 773 -14.99 13.15 30.00
N ASN A 774 -13.73 13.10 29.56
CA ASN A 774 -13.28 12.27 28.43
C ASN A 774 -12.83 10.87 28.85
N THR A 775 -12.79 10.56 30.15
CA THR A 775 -12.47 9.24 30.67
C THR A 775 -13.74 8.52 31.11
N PHE A 776 -13.78 7.22 30.81
CA PHE A 776 -14.91 6.34 31.05
C PHE A 776 -14.51 5.22 32.00
N ILE A 777 -15.35 4.96 33.00
CA ILE A 777 -15.19 3.90 33.98
C ILE A 777 -16.31 2.87 33.79
N TYR A 778 -15.96 1.59 33.73
CA TYR A 778 -16.90 0.47 33.70
C TYR A 778 -17.69 0.38 35.01
N MET A 779 -19.02 0.22 34.93
CA MET A 779 -19.86 -0.10 36.08
C MET A 779 -20.38 -1.54 35.96
N ALA A 780 -20.37 -2.26 37.08
CA ALA A 780 -20.72 -3.67 37.18
C ALA A 780 -22.09 -3.84 37.84
#